data_AF-A0A6G0X251-F1
#
_entry.id   AF-A0A6G0X251-F1
#
_cell.length_a   1.000
_cell.length_b   1.000
_cell.length_c   1.000
_cell.angle_alpha   90.00
_cell.angle_beta   90.00
_cell.angle_gamma   90.00
#
_symmetry.space_group_name_H-M   'P 1'
#
loop_
_entity.id
_entity.type
_entity.pdbx_description
1 polymer ?
#
loop_
_entity_poly.entity_id
_entity_poly.type
_entity_poly.pdbx_seq_one_letter_code
_entity_poly.pdbx_strand_id
1 'polypeptide(L)'
;MTNHEVLFNEYVKVWPTLDQKAKEMIYSEDVSNELNIFIYKRDRPFFDAVVEPHIKNKFSKDFVDWYLLNDTQVLQSYYQSIMKFNSLTVIEKLLLAERLTSHEAKVVCQNVISLIESYRDESNAFDLEKVFEHVMTSKCSDHTEPIKHRNENEAVEDTVGTSRATGFAFSQPMAATASGGLRRTLATKASRPSAPADDDMLFEDAEDESEDDYEADDDWQEIDVPNEGVQDDGDESKDGDGDNDDSDTERKAKRRKVFKAPGKTKMTQERRYHDGKDEPQRLLGGLVPAVTALTTKQWGLSAMNTFWLEYARYIMEQNWDTPFLSAHFPVAASSFAEIMLALAVLTLPFQSSQWEIDATDTSLSIRTTSAIIVYFEDIRPDENQDLDDSIAMVGSNLIVTQTIFNPQESNLSQGLLKPVKEFVRQTRYGCQVMVSNLSPQATPSLSLLVQIPEGAIPISQGGFYTQNTTFVLNGNETETIVFYFYCPHEGVFTHFAAHVAIEGHTVRWSEESSMSPHKIAVVAASKSIDITSWKDVSTRGDIDTVIQFLSSHRKLETIDWDLISWRLKDKSLYDALVALLRSRFIYSDVVNKYAFFHNDHKTIAEVIQNRLDPYEVGPGNECPNYFQLDMYNNYGACMMACIEHVEFTPFIVRRTHRMKGTEIIPNKDLRNYYRMFCHTLCLLPSLEDQHYLVLAYFQIVLNRIDTVLDLFGRIKNKAPFEMQYDYMNGFLDFYREDPAFPIAREVALKYKQYPEKRWKEFFSGIQTQLNELDSVSGVDSATSSASSGQDVSLVMTMGQGSFDLKQRGRRVGRCVVKYYPVDVEVMFSREPFSNQNATLPSSVALVKPRATEDIQLSNELTTVSIPENLKSTQMLVVVSPVGYPELEVVQPHFCDSMTVNFSLDEGLVQVFARGRPLNKVYVKAFVQTKEKKTATFYKDGYTDICGRFNYMGINDTKLLLSVTKVALLILHPDHGAVIRQVSPPISISLESDQRAVKLDWSKY
;
A
#
# COMPACT_ATOMS: atom_id res chain seq x y z
N MET A 1 -16.88 17.00 1.01
CA MET A 1 -16.95 16.94 -0.47
C MET A 1 -15.70 17.48 -1.16
N THR A 2 -14.93 18.37 -0.53
CA THR A 2 -13.54 18.64 -0.91
C THR A 2 -12.62 18.24 0.24
N ASN A 3 -12.25 16.96 0.33
CA ASN A 3 -10.99 16.67 1.01
C ASN A 3 -9.92 17.37 0.16
N HIS A 4 -9.17 18.30 0.78
CA HIS A 4 -8.09 19.05 0.14
C HIS A 4 -7.00 18.14 -0.47
N GLU A 5 -7.07 16.83 -0.25
CA GLU A 5 -6.22 15.77 -0.80
C GLU A 5 -6.24 15.72 -2.36
N VAL A 6 -7.28 16.21 -3.04
CA VAL A 6 -7.35 16.21 -4.53
C VAL A 6 -6.59 17.38 -5.19
N LEU A 7 -6.23 18.42 -4.42
CA LEU A 7 -5.52 19.60 -4.95
C LEU A 7 -4.09 19.28 -5.41
N PHE A 8 -3.53 18.14 -5.01
CA PHE A 8 -2.19 17.72 -5.46
C PHE A 8 -2.15 17.19 -6.90
N ASN A 9 -3.32 16.92 -7.52
CA ASN A 9 -3.43 16.34 -8.85
C ASN A 9 -4.10 17.28 -9.88
N GLU A 10 -3.99 18.60 -9.69
CA GLU A 10 -4.59 19.58 -10.61
C GLU A 10 -4.04 19.51 -12.03
N TYR A 11 -2.87 18.91 -12.23
CA TYR A 11 -2.29 18.67 -13.54
C TYR A 11 -3.25 17.91 -14.49
N VAL A 12 -4.18 17.10 -13.96
CA VAL A 12 -5.18 16.38 -14.75
C VAL A 12 -6.10 17.34 -15.52
N LYS A 13 -6.41 18.51 -14.94
CA LYS A 13 -7.26 19.54 -15.58
C LYS A 13 -6.57 20.19 -16.79
N VAL A 14 -5.25 20.35 -16.69
CA VAL A 14 -4.41 21.02 -17.71
C VAL A 14 -3.61 20.04 -18.56
N TRP A 15 -3.80 18.72 -18.40
CA TRP A 15 -3.02 17.69 -19.11
C TRP A 15 -2.88 17.92 -20.63
N PRO A 16 -3.95 18.30 -21.36
CA PRO A 16 -3.84 18.55 -22.80
C PRO A 16 -2.98 19.76 -23.17
N THR A 17 -2.78 20.72 -22.25
CA THR A 17 -1.99 21.95 -22.49
C THR A 17 -0.53 21.80 -22.11
N LEU A 18 -0.15 20.72 -21.40
CA LEU A 18 1.22 20.47 -20.97
C LEU A 18 2.15 20.08 -22.13
N ASP A 19 3.40 20.52 -22.05
CA ASP A 19 4.45 20.11 -22.97
C ASP A 19 4.93 18.67 -22.68
N GLN A 20 5.62 18.06 -23.64
CA GLN A 20 6.05 16.66 -23.53
C GLN A 20 6.99 16.43 -22.32
N LYS A 21 7.86 17.40 -22.01
CA LYS A 21 8.80 17.27 -20.88
C LYS A 21 8.10 17.34 -19.53
N ALA A 22 7.10 18.21 -19.37
CA ALA A 22 6.29 18.24 -18.15
C ALA A 22 5.51 16.93 -17.99
N LYS A 23 4.91 16.40 -19.06
CA LYS A 23 4.21 15.10 -19.02
C LYS A 23 5.14 13.96 -18.60
N GLU A 24 6.36 13.89 -19.14
CA GLU A 24 7.37 12.89 -18.75
C GLU A 24 7.78 13.02 -17.27
N MET A 25 7.91 14.25 -16.77
CA MET A 25 8.26 14.52 -15.37
C MET A 25 7.14 14.09 -14.42
N ILE A 26 5.90 14.52 -14.67
CA ILE A 26 4.72 14.13 -13.89
C ILE A 26 4.56 12.62 -13.91
N TYR A 27 4.63 12.02 -15.11
CA TYR A 27 4.53 10.57 -15.24
C TYR A 27 5.59 9.86 -14.38
N SER A 28 6.85 10.33 -14.38
CA SER A 28 7.91 9.70 -13.58
C SER A 28 7.73 9.78 -12.06
N GLU A 29 6.97 10.76 -11.56
CA GLU A 29 6.70 10.96 -10.13
C GLU A 29 5.42 10.25 -9.69
N ASP A 30 4.37 10.30 -10.52
CA ASP A 30 3.01 9.87 -10.16
C ASP A 30 2.55 8.58 -10.91
N VAL A 31 3.49 7.74 -11.37
CA VAL A 31 3.17 6.45 -12.01
C VAL A 31 2.18 5.65 -11.15
N SER A 32 1.04 5.30 -11.76
CA SER A 32 -0.06 4.56 -11.11
C SER A 32 -0.99 3.94 -12.16
N ASN A 33 -1.77 2.94 -11.76
CA ASN A 33 -2.66 2.19 -12.65
C ASN A 33 -3.79 3.05 -13.23
N GLU A 34 -4.43 3.89 -12.41
CA GLU A 34 -5.48 4.80 -12.87
C GLU A 34 -4.95 5.86 -13.83
N LEU A 35 -3.73 6.38 -13.61
CA LEU A 35 -3.09 7.33 -14.51
C LEU A 35 -2.76 6.65 -15.85
N ASN A 36 -2.23 5.42 -15.81
CA ASN A 36 -1.95 4.65 -17.03
C ASN A 36 -3.24 4.42 -17.86
N ILE A 37 -4.36 4.08 -17.22
CA ILE A 37 -5.66 3.89 -17.90
C ILE A 37 -6.20 5.22 -18.45
N PHE A 38 -6.09 6.30 -17.68
CA PHE A 38 -6.48 7.63 -18.11
C PHE A 38 -5.72 8.07 -19.36
N ILE A 39 -4.38 7.96 -19.36
CA ILE A 39 -3.53 8.29 -20.50
C ILE A 39 -3.89 7.38 -21.70
N TYR A 40 -4.09 6.08 -21.48
CA TYR A 40 -4.48 5.15 -22.54
C TYR A 40 -5.77 5.57 -23.27
N LYS A 41 -6.78 6.04 -22.54
CA LYS A 41 -8.08 6.44 -23.09
C LYS A 41 -8.09 7.88 -23.61
N ARG A 42 -7.31 8.79 -23.02
CA ARG A 42 -7.38 10.24 -23.29
C ARG A 42 -6.19 10.82 -24.08
N ASP A 43 -5.02 10.21 -24.01
CA ASP A 43 -3.78 10.68 -24.68
C ASP A 43 -2.98 9.49 -25.24
N ARG A 44 -3.59 8.82 -26.23
CA ARG A 44 -3.01 7.62 -26.86
C ARG A 44 -1.59 7.84 -27.45
N PRO A 45 -1.28 8.97 -28.11
CA PRO A 45 0.06 9.21 -28.63
C PRO A 45 1.14 9.22 -27.54
N PHE A 46 0.86 9.84 -26.38
CA PHE A 46 1.79 9.81 -25.25
C PHE A 46 1.89 8.41 -24.64
N PHE A 47 0.76 7.68 -24.55
CA PHE A 47 0.73 6.29 -24.09
C PHE A 47 1.68 5.40 -24.90
N ASP A 48 1.52 5.37 -26.23
CA ASP A 48 2.30 4.49 -27.11
C ASP A 48 3.80 4.86 -27.11
N ALA A 49 4.12 6.15 -26.96
CA ALA A 49 5.50 6.64 -27.00
C ALA A 49 6.28 6.41 -25.69
N VAL A 50 5.62 6.58 -24.53
CA VAL A 50 6.27 6.58 -23.21
C VAL A 50 5.76 5.42 -22.37
N VAL A 51 4.46 5.37 -22.07
CA VAL A 51 3.86 4.45 -21.09
C VAL A 51 3.95 2.97 -21.52
N GLU A 52 3.60 2.65 -22.78
CA GLU A 52 3.59 1.27 -23.26
C GLU A 52 4.97 0.58 -23.14
N PRO A 53 6.10 1.20 -23.55
CA PRO A 53 7.43 0.68 -23.28
C PRO A 53 7.71 0.39 -21.79
N HIS A 54 7.27 1.25 -20.87
CA HIS A 54 7.47 1.03 -19.43
C HIS A 54 6.68 -0.20 -18.94
N ILE A 55 5.41 -0.30 -19.34
CA ILE A 55 4.55 -1.43 -18.95
C ILE A 55 5.07 -2.75 -19.54
N LYS A 56 5.56 -2.75 -20.79
CA LYS A 56 6.19 -3.94 -21.39
C LYS A 56 7.39 -4.43 -20.58
N ASN A 57 8.22 -3.50 -20.12
CA ASN A 57 9.42 -3.80 -19.34
C ASN A 57 9.13 -3.98 -17.83
N LYS A 58 7.90 -3.78 -17.37
CA LYS A 58 7.52 -4.02 -15.96
C LYS A 58 7.76 -5.48 -15.59
N PHE A 59 8.44 -5.69 -14.46
CA PHE A 59 8.89 -7.02 -14.00
C PHE A 59 7.70 -7.92 -13.62
N SER A 60 6.84 -7.46 -12.71
CA SER A 60 5.61 -8.15 -12.32
C SER A 60 4.43 -7.42 -12.91
N LYS A 61 3.74 -8.02 -13.89
CA LYS A 61 2.56 -7.41 -14.53
C LYS A 61 1.28 -7.79 -13.80
N ASP A 62 0.46 -6.81 -13.49
CA ASP A 62 -0.87 -6.97 -12.93
C ASP A 62 -1.96 -7.01 -14.02
N PHE A 63 -3.22 -7.11 -13.61
CA PHE A 63 -4.35 -7.13 -14.52
C PHE A 63 -4.41 -5.90 -15.43
N VAL A 64 -4.16 -4.70 -14.89
CA VAL A 64 -4.22 -3.44 -15.62
C VAL A 64 -3.14 -3.40 -16.69
N ASP A 65 -1.93 -3.84 -16.37
CA ASP A 65 -0.84 -3.94 -17.34
C ASP A 65 -1.21 -4.85 -18.51
N TRP A 66 -1.76 -6.04 -18.23
CA TRP A 66 -2.18 -6.98 -19.29
C TRP A 66 -3.33 -6.43 -20.14
N TYR A 67 -4.25 -5.72 -19.51
CA TYR A 67 -5.31 -4.99 -20.21
C TYR A 67 -4.73 -3.92 -21.15
N LEU A 68 -3.77 -3.12 -20.67
CA LEU A 68 -3.13 -2.07 -21.45
C LEU A 68 -2.27 -2.62 -22.60
N LEU A 69 -1.58 -3.75 -22.39
CA LEU A 69 -0.81 -4.47 -23.40
C LEU A 69 -1.66 -5.26 -24.40
N ASN A 70 -2.97 -5.38 -24.16
CA ASN A 70 -3.91 -6.13 -25.00
C ASN A 70 -3.58 -7.63 -25.11
N ASP A 71 -3.09 -8.26 -24.04
CA ASP A 71 -2.83 -9.70 -24.04
C ASP A 71 -4.12 -10.50 -23.82
N THR A 72 -4.74 -10.89 -24.93
CA THR A 72 -6.02 -11.63 -24.91
C THR A 72 -5.93 -13.00 -24.23
N GLN A 73 -4.76 -13.67 -24.24
CA GLN A 73 -4.62 -15.00 -23.63
C GLN A 73 -4.64 -14.91 -22.11
N VAL A 74 -3.88 -13.95 -21.56
CA VAL A 74 -3.84 -13.72 -20.10
C VAL A 74 -5.19 -13.23 -19.61
N LEU A 75 -5.83 -12.28 -20.32
CA LEU A 75 -7.15 -11.78 -19.97
C LEU A 75 -8.23 -12.89 -19.98
N GLN A 76 -8.16 -13.82 -20.94
CA GLN A 76 -9.05 -14.97 -20.97
C GLN A 76 -8.90 -15.85 -19.71
N SER A 77 -7.68 -15.96 -19.16
CA SER A 77 -7.46 -16.73 -17.93
C SER A 77 -8.16 -16.11 -16.71
N TYR A 78 -8.32 -14.78 -16.66
CA TYR A 78 -9.09 -14.10 -15.62
C TYR A 78 -10.59 -14.41 -15.71
N TYR A 79 -11.12 -14.56 -16.92
CA TYR A 79 -12.50 -14.99 -17.14
C TYR A 79 -12.72 -16.47 -16.80
N GLN A 80 -11.76 -17.35 -17.13
CA GLN A 80 -11.91 -18.79 -16.92
C GLN A 80 -11.74 -19.23 -15.46
N SER A 81 -10.95 -18.49 -14.66
CA SER A 81 -10.70 -18.79 -13.25
C SER A 81 -11.59 -17.94 -12.33
N ILE A 82 -12.48 -18.60 -11.58
CA ILE A 82 -13.37 -17.95 -10.60
C ILE A 82 -12.56 -17.15 -9.57
N MET A 83 -11.41 -17.67 -9.15
CA MET A 83 -10.53 -17.02 -8.19
C MET A 83 -9.95 -15.71 -8.71
N LYS A 84 -9.38 -15.76 -9.92
CA LYS A 84 -8.84 -14.57 -10.57
C LYS A 84 -9.95 -13.54 -10.81
N PHE A 85 -11.10 -13.97 -11.30
CA PHE A 85 -12.24 -13.08 -11.52
C PHE A 85 -12.71 -12.40 -10.22
N ASN A 86 -12.77 -13.13 -9.11
CA ASN A 86 -13.19 -12.59 -7.82
C ASN A 86 -12.14 -11.70 -7.15
N SER A 87 -10.86 -11.83 -7.53
CA SER A 87 -9.81 -10.92 -7.12
C SER A 87 -9.89 -9.54 -7.78
N LEU A 88 -10.63 -9.40 -8.89
CA LEU A 88 -10.80 -8.13 -9.59
C LEU A 88 -11.82 -7.21 -8.90
N THR A 89 -11.50 -5.92 -8.92
CA THR A 89 -12.42 -4.82 -8.58
C THR A 89 -13.58 -4.72 -9.58
N VAL A 90 -14.65 -4.01 -9.21
CA VAL A 90 -15.80 -3.78 -10.12
C VAL A 90 -15.33 -3.14 -11.43
N ILE A 91 -14.42 -2.17 -11.35
CA ILE A 91 -13.91 -1.45 -12.53
C ILE A 91 -13.04 -2.39 -13.38
N GLU A 92 -12.14 -3.17 -12.77
CA GLU A 92 -11.32 -4.14 -13.49
C GLU A 92 -12.17 -5.21 -14.21
N LYS A 93 -13.27 -5.66 -13.60
CA LYS A 93 -14.24 -6.56 -14.27
C LYS A 93 -14.85 -5.91 -15.52
N LEU A 94 -15.17 -4.62 -15.46
CA LEU A 94 -15.70 -3.88 -16.61
C LEU A 94 -14.63 -3.68 -17.69
N LEU A 95 -13.39 -3.37 -17.32
CA LEU A 95 -12.26 -3.31 -18.25
C LEU A 95 -11.98 -4.66 -18.92
N LEU A 96 -12.11 -5.76 -18.18
CA LEU A 96 -12.03 -7.12 -18.73
C LEU A 96 -13.13 -7.32 -19.79
N ALA A 97 -14.37 -6.92 -19.49
CA ALA A 97 -15.50 -7.04 -20.42
C ALA A 97 -15.28 -6.27 -21.74
N GLU A 98 -14.54 -5.15 -21.73
CA GLU A 98 -14.20 -4.42 -22.97
C GLU A 98 -13.31 -5.23 -23.94
N ARG A 99 -12.54 -6.20 -23.43
CA ARG A 99 -11.56 -6.98 -24.23
C ARG A 99 -12.00 -8.40 -24.56
N LEU A 100 -13.06 -8.89 -23.92
CA LEU A 100 -13.60 -10.23 -24.14
C LEU A 100 -14.51 -10.29 -25.38
N THR A 101 -14.88 -11.51 -25.79
CA THR A 101 -15.87 -11.70 -26.86
C THR A 101 -17.25 -11.16 -26.45
N SER A 102 -18.10 -10.83 -27.44
CA SER A 102 -19.42 -10.25 -27.16
C SER A 102 -20.32 -11.08 -26.25
N HIS A 103 -20.18 -12.41 -26.28
CA HIS A 103 -20.94 -13.28 -25.38
C HIS A 103 -20.40 -13.20 -23.95
N GLU A 104 -19.08 -13.30 -23.77
CA GLU A 104 -18.43 -13.30 -22.47
C GLU A 104 -18.54 -11.93 -21.78
N ALA A 105 -18.38 -10.84 -22.53
CA ALA A 105 -18.59 -9.47 -22.06
C ALA A 105 -19.98 -9.30 -21.44
N LYS A 106 -21.03 -9.80 -22.11
CA LYS A 106 -22.40 -9.77 -21.58
C LYS A 106 -22.54 -10.52 -20.26
N VAL A 107 -21.89 -11.68 -20.13
CA VAL A 107 -21.91 -12.47 -18.88
C VAL A 107 -21.23 -11.71 -17.74
N VAL A 108 -20.08 -11.09 -17.99
CA VAL A 108 -19.36 -10.28 -16.99
C VAL A 108 -20.18 -9.06 -16.58
N CYS A 109 -20.72 -8.31 -17.54
CA CYS A 109 -21.55 -7.14 -17.25
C CYS A 109 -22.85 -7.51 -16.52
N GLN A 110 -23.51 -8.63 -16.86
CA GLN A 110 -24.68 -9.11 -16.14
C GLN A 110 -24.35 -9.47 -14.69
N ASN A 111 -23.17 -10.05 -14.43
CA ASN A 111 -22.68 -10.30 -13.08
C ASN A 111 -22.52 -8.98 -12.29
N VAL A 112 -21.86 -7.99 -12.88
CA VAL A 112 -21.65 -6.67 -12.26
C VAL A 112 -22.98 -5.94 -12.01
N ILE A 113 -23.91 -5.95 -12.97
CA ILE A 113 -25.23 -5.34 -12.83
C ILE A 113 -26.01 -6.03 -11.70
N SER A 114 -26.06 -7.37 -11.71
CA SER A 114 -26.76 -8.13 -10.67
C SER A 114 -26.19 -7.84 -9.29
N LEU A 115 -24.87 -7.71 -9.18
CA LEU A 115 -24.16 -7.37 -7.95
C LEU A 115 -24.57 -5.97 -7.47
N ILE A 116 -24.43 -4.93 -8.30
CA ILE A 116 -24.73 -3.55 -7.90
C ILE A 116 -26.23 -3.39 -7.58
N GLU A 117 -27.13 -3.96 -8.38
CA GLU A 117 -28.58 -3.89 -8.14
C GLU A 117 -29.00 -4.60 -6.85
N SER A 118 -28.31 -5.67 -6.46
CA SER A 118 -28.61 -6.41 -5.22
C SER A 118 -28.20 -5.65 -3.95
N TYR A 119 -27.18 -4.80 -4.04
CA TYR A 119 -26.63 -4.06 -2.90
C TYR A 119 -26.79 -2.54 -3.00
N ARG A 120 -27.54 -2.06 -3.98
CA ARG A 120 -27.73 -0.63 -4.26
C ARG A 120 -28.13 0.19 -3.03
N ASP A 121 -29.05 -0.34 -2.22
CA ASP A 121 -29.56 0.34 -1.03
C ASP A 121 -28.52 0.40 0.10
N GLU A 122 -27.57 -0.53 0.12
CA GLU A 122 -26.50 -0.62 1.13
C GLU A 122 -25.24 0.14 0.69
N SER A 123 -24.93 0.15 -0.61
CA SER A 123 -23.69 0.69 -1.18
C SER A 123 -23.77 2.18 -1.54
N ASN A 124 -24.98 2.73 -1.67
CA ASN A 124 -25.20 4.16 -1.95
C ASN A 124 -24.83 5.02 -0.73
N ALA A 125 -23.55 5.37 -0.62
CA ALA A 125 -23.04 6.27 0.40
C ALA A 125 -23.32 7.75 0.10
N PHE A 126 -23.60 8.10 -1.15
CA PHE A 126 -23.74 9.49 -1.61
C PHE A 126 -25.20 9.85 -1.91
N ASP A 127 -25.68 10.88 -1.22
CA ASP A 127 -26.96 11.50 -1.46
C ASP A 127 -26.84 12.51 -2.61
N LEU A 128 -27.21 12.08 -3.82
CA LEU A 128 -27.12 12.89 -5.04
C LEU A 128 -27.91 14.19 -4.94
N GLU A 129 -29.03 14.20 -4.22
CA GLU A 129 -29.85 15.40 -4.03
C GLU A 129 -29.07 16.47 -3.27
N LYS A 130 -28.35 16.09 -2.22
CA LYS A 130 -27.48 17.02 -1.46
C LYS A 130 -26.32 17.57 -2.30
N VAL A 131 -25.72 16.76 -3.17
CA VAL A 131 -24.66 17.23 -4.09
C VAL A 131 -25.24 18.22 -5.09
N PHE A 132 -26.41 17.90 -5.63
CA PHE A 132 -27.11 18.75 -6.58
C PHE A 132 -27.50 20.10 -5.94
N GLU A 133 -28.10 20.09 -4.75
CA GLU A 133 -28.40 21.31 -3.97
C GLU A 133 -27.13 22.13 -3.69
N HIS A 134 -26.02 21.47 -3.33
CA HIS A 134 -24.76 22.15 -3.07
C HIS A 134 -24.17 22.83 -4.33
N VAL A 135 -24.21 22.16 -5.48
CA VAL A 135 -23.73 22.74 -6.75
C VAL A 135 -24.64 23.88 -7.22
N MET A 136 -25.95 23.73 -7.05
CA MET A 136 -26.93 24.78 -7.37
C MET A 136 -26.76 26.00 -6.46
N THR A 137 -26.45 25.80 -5.17
CA THR A 137 -26.17 26.90 -4.23
C THR A 137 -24.80 27.54 -4.42
N SER A 138 -23.74 26.77 -4.78
CA SER A 138 -22.39 27.32 -5.00
C SER A 138 -22.31 28.24 -6.23
N LYS A 139 -23.07 27.94 -7.29
CA LYS A 139 -23.14 28.79 -8.48
C LYS A 139 -23.81 30.14 -8.24
N CYS A 140 -24.56 30.31 -7.15
CA CYS A 140 -25.06 31.62 -6.74
C CYS A 140 -23.98 32.52 -6.09
N SER A 141 -22.78 31.99 -5.82
CA SER A 141 -21.70 32.70 -5.09
C SER A 141 -20.44 33.02 -5.92
N ASP A 142 -20.49 32.91 -7.25
CA ASP A 142 -19.35 33.27 -8.13
C ASP A 142 -19.13 34.79 -8.21
N HIS A 143 -18.61 35.38 -7.13
CA HIS A 143 -17.63 36.46 -7.20
C HIS A 143 -16.27 35.88 -6.80
N THR A 144 -15.38 35.79 -7.79
CA THR A 144 -13.98 35.40 -7.68
C THR A 144 -13.22 36.23 -6.64
N GLU A 145 -12.78 35.59 -5.56
CA GLU A 145 -11.51 35.94 -4.89
C GLU A 145 -10.61 34.69 -4.83
N PRO A 146 -9.31 34.83 -5.15
CA PRO A 146 -8.35 33.74 -5.00
C PRO A 146 -8.06 33.56 -3.51
N ILE A 147 -8.37 32.36 -2.99
CA ILE A 147 -8.06 31.97 -1.62
C ILE A 147 -6.52 31.93 -1.48
N LYS A 148 -5.96 32.84 -0.68
CA LYS A 148 -4.54 32.85 -0.33
C LYS A 148 -4.19 31.59 0.46
N HIS A 149 -3.12 30.91 0.07
CA HIS A 149 -2.50 29.82 0.82
C HIS A 149 -2.28 30.22 2.29
N ARG A 150 -2.81 29.43 3.21
CA ARG A 150 -2.55 29.54 4.65
C ARG A 150 -1.31 28.73 4.97
N ASN A 151 -0.23 29.39 5.39
CA ASN A 151 0.98 28.73 5.90
C ASN A 151 0.68 28.06 7.25
N GLU A 152 1.21 26.86 7.46
CA GLU A 152 0.94 25.97 8.61
C GLU A 152 1.59 26.37 9.95
N ASN A 153 1.89 27.66 10.20
CA ASN A 153 2.60 28.10 11.42
C ASN A 153 1.86 29.14 12.28
N GLU A 154 0.51 29.16 12.30
CA GLU A 154 -0.23 30.01 13.24
C GLU A 154 -1.19 29.18 14.11
N ALA A 155 -0.92 29.20 15.41
CA ALA A 155 -1.73 28.62 16.47
C ALA A 155 -3.13 29.27 16.54
N VAL A 156 -4.14 28.45 16.82
CA VAL A 156 -5.55 28.81 16.84
C VAL A 156 -5.90 29.62 18.09
N GLU A 157 -6.31 30.88 17.91
CA GLU A 157 -7.15 31.61 18.88
C GLU A 157 -8.57 31.76 18.33
N ASP A 158 -9.53 31.15 19.02
CA ASP A 158 -10.97 31.26 18.73
C ASP A 158 -11.45 32.70 18.96
N THR A 159 -11.89 33.37 17.90
CA THR A 159 -12.71 34.58 17.99
C THR A 159 -13.98 34.47 17.15
N VAL A 160 -15.12 34.44 17.85
CA VAL A 160 -16.47 34.50 17.28
C VAL A 160 -16.72 35.90 16.74
N GLY A 161 -16.64 36.06 15.42
CA GLY A 161 -16.95 37.30 14.70
C GLY A 161 -18.27 37.19 13.92
N THR A 162 -19.33 37.79 14.46
CA THR A 162 -20.61 38.02 13.79
C THR A 162 -20.47 38.99 12.61
N SER A 163 -20.78 38.55 11.37
CA SER A 163 -21.04 39.45 10.25
C SER A 163 -22.54 39.57 9.97
N ARG A 164 -23.07 40.76 10.22
CA ARG A 164 -24.43 41.22 9.91
C ARG A 164 -24.57 41.45 8.40
N ALA A 165 -25.57 40.83 7.78
CA ALA A 165 -26.16 41.29 6.53
C ALA A 165 -27.63 41.63 6.77
N THR A 166 -27.91 42.94 6.78
CA THR A 166 -29.25 43.56 6.67
C THR A 166 -29.70 43.46 5.20
N GLY A 167 -30.91 43.10 4.80
CA GLY A 167 -32.15 42.68 5.44
C GLY A 167 -33.26 42.70 4.37
N PHE A 168 -34.39 42.02 4.61
CA PHE A 168 -35.72 42.47 4.17
C PHE A 168 -36.75 41.82 5.11
N ALA A 169 -37.56 42.65 5.76
CA ALA A 169 -38.49 42.27 6.80
C ALA A 169 -39.89 42.01 6.21
N PHE A 170 -40.59 41.02 6.76
CA PHE A 170 -42.03 41.11 6.95
C PHE A 170 -42.41 40.71 8.38
N SER A 171 -43.36 41.48 8.89
CA SER A 171 -43.84 41.64 10.25
C SER A 171 -44.49 40.40 10.88
N GLN A 172 -44.19 40.15 12.15
CA GLN A 172 -45.09 39.46 13.08
C GLN A 172 -46.22 40.38 13.55
N PRO A 173 -47.28 39.80 14.13
CA PRO A 173 -47.82 40.31 15.38
C PRO A 173 -47.71 39.29 16.53
N MET A 174 -47.04 39.77 17.59
CA MET A 174 -47.27 39.64 19.05
C MET A 174 -48.63 39.08 19.51
N ALA A 175 -48.85 38.54 20.72
CA ALA A 175 -48.08 38.22 21.93
C ALA A 175 -49.05 37.57 22.95
N ALA A 176 -48.53 36.89 23.98
CA ALA A 176 -48.99 36.90 25.40
C ALA A 176 -48.43 35.66 26.16
N THR A 177 -47.33 35.78 26.91
CA THR A 177 -47.17 36.14 28.34
C THR A 177 -47.18 34.96 29.34
N ALA A 178 -46.06 34.86 30.08
CA ALA A 178 -45.88 34.47 31.49
C ALA A 178 -46.20 33.01 31.88
N SER A 179 -45.49 32.28 32.75
CA SER A 179 -44.45 32.48 33.79
C SER A 179 -44.01 31.05 34.18
N GLY A 180 -42.76 30.68 34.49
CA GLY A 180 -41.89 31.13 35.58
C GLY A 180 -41.26 29.89 36.23
N GLY A 181 -40.03 29.98 36.74
CA GLY A 181 -39.58 29.13 37.87
C GLY A 181 -38.43 28.15 37.66
N LEU A 182 -37.23 28.63 38.03
CA LEU A 182 -36.16 27.94 38.77
C LEU A 182 -35.32 26.82 38.10
N ARG A 183 -34.09 27.23 37.76
CA ARG A 183 -32.87 26.40 37.85
C ARG A 183 -32.53 26.12 39.32
N ARG A 184 -32.21 24.86 39.64
CA ARG A 184 -31.32 24.48 40.76
C ARG A 184 -30.20 23.61 40.21
N THR A 185 -28.99 23.96 40.62
CA THR A 185 -27.73 23.29 40.41
C THR A 185 -27.68 21.95 41.14
N LEU A 186 -26.94 20.97 40.60
CA LEU A 186 -26.05 20.07 41.35
C LEU A 186 -25.27 19.16 40.38
N ALA A 187 -23.95 19.18 40.54
CA ALA A 187 -23.01 18.22 39.96
C ALA A 187 -23.12 16.86 40.66
N THR A 188 -22.82 15.76 39.94
CA THR A 188 -22.28 14.51 40.53
C THR A 188 -21.64 13.62 39.44
N LYS A 189 -20.47 13.08 39.78
CA LYS A 189 -19.73 12.00 39.10
C LYS A 189 -20.48 10.66 39.22
N ALA A 190 -20.41 9.80 38.19
CA ALA A 190 -20.45 8.33 38.29
C ALA A 190 -19.97 7.72 36.94
N SER A 191 -18.86 6.98 36.89
CA SER A 191 -18.70 5.51 37.13
C SER A 191 -19.26 4.62 36.02
N ARG A 192 -18.37 3.92 35.30
CA ARG A 192 -18.67 2.80 34.37
C ARG A 192 -18.97 1.50 35.14
N PRO A 193 -19.81 0.60 34.61
CA PRO A 193 -19.98 -0.74 35.15
C PRO A 193 -19.09 -1.78 34.44
N SER A 194 -18.60 -2.72 35.23
CA SER A 194 -17.90 -3.96 34.87
C SER A 194 -18.88 -5.12 34.68
N ALA A 195 -18.47 -6.14 33.91
CA ALA A 195 -19.11 -7.45 33.78
C ALA A 195 -18.02 -8.56 33.80
N PRO A 196 -18.38 -9.82 34.15
CA PRO A 196 -17.56 -10.68 35.00
C PRO A 196 -16.76 -11.77 34.29
N ALA A 197 -15.87 -12.39 35.05
CA ALA A 197 -15.05 -13.56 34.74
C ALA A 197 -15.75 -14.88 35.10
N ASP A 198 -15.37 -15.96 34.41
CA ASP A 198 -15.46 -17.35 34.87
C ASP A 198 -14.26 -18.16 34.33
N ASP A 199 -13.85 -19.13 35.16
CA ASP A 199 -12.57 -19.85 35.26
C ASP A 199 -12.34 -21.07 34.33
N ASP A 200 -11.05 -21.44 34.27
CA ASP A 200 -10.44 -22.79 34.19
C ASP A 200 -10.44 -23.64 32.89
N MET A 201 -9.22 -23.99 32.42
CA MET A 201 -8.65 -25.36 32.47
C MET A 201 -7.30 -25.49 31.69
N LEU A 202 -6.20 -25.50 32.46
CA LEU A 202 -4.95 -26.32 32.43
C LEU A 202 -4.48 -27.07 31.16
N PHE A 203 -3.20 -26.86 30.79
CA PHE A 203 -2.19 -27.93 30.56
C PHE A 203 -0.76 -27.41 30.84
N GLU A 204 0.00 -28.18 31.62
CA GLU A 204 1.32 -27.90 32.22
C GLU A 204 2.53 -28.08 31.26
N ASP A 205 3.49 -27.17 31.43
CA ASP A 205 4.97 -27.26 31.49
C ASP A 205 5.80 -28.08 30.49
N ALA A 206 6.69 -27.35 29.79
CA ALA A 206 8.03 -27.82 29.39
C ALA A 206 9.04 -26.64 29.42
N GLU A 207 9.86 -26.63 30.47
CA GLU A 207 11.16 -26.01 30.74
C GLU A 207 11.76 -25.02 29.71
N ASP A 208 11.76 -23.72 30.07
CA ASP A 208 12.53 -22.64 29.44
C ASP A 208 13.92 -22.48 30.08
N GLU A 209 14.96 -22.49 29.24
CA GLU A 209 16.30 -22.00 29.57
C GLU A 209 16.36 -20.47 29.40
N SER A 210 16.95 -19.81 30.39
CA SER A 210 17.02 -18.35 30.59
C SER A 210 17.57 -17.55 29.39
N GLU A 211 16.73 -16.67 28.84
CA GLU A 211 17.13 -15.52 28.03
C GLU A 211 17.28 -14.27 28.92
N ASP A 212 18.44 -13.60 28.83
CA ASP A 212 18.70 -12.30 29.45
C ASP A 212 18.05 -11.20 28.59
N ASP A 213 16.93 -10.66 29.08
CA ASP A 213 16.20 -9.53 28.51
C ASP A 213 16.99 -8.20 28.61
N TYR A 214 17.09 -7.51 27.47
CA TYR A 214 17.32 -6.07 27.42
C TYR A 214 15.98 -5.38 27.10
N GLU A 215 15.25 -4.98 28.14
CA GLU A 215 14.14 -4.03 28.05
C GLU A 215 14.68 -2.65 27.66
N ALA A 216 14.05 -2.03 26.65
CA ALA A 216 14.15 -0.60 26.38
C ALA A 216 12.73 -0.03 26.44
N ASP A 217 12.44 0.64 27.55
CA ASP A 217 11.24 1.42 27.79
C ASP A 217 11.05 2.51 26.72
N ASP A 218 9.94 2.42 25.99
CA ASP A 218 9.36 3.51 25.21
C ASP A 218 8.39 4.28 26.11
N ASP A 219 8.87 5.38 26.70
CA ASP A 219 8.02 6.45 27.23
C ASP A 219 8.79 7.79 27.12
N TRP A 220 8.41 8.64 26.16
CA TRP A 220 8.87 10.03 26.13
C TRP A 220 7.68 10.99 26.01
N GLN A 221 7.48 11.74 27.09
CA GLN A 221 6.78 13.02 27.14
C GLN A 221 7.59 14.08 26.38
N GLU A 222 6.91 14.87 25.55
CA GLU A 222 7.45 16.08 24.93
C GLU A 222 7.75 17.13 26.02
N ILE A 223 8.99 17.64 26.02
CA ILE A 223 9.38 18.84 26.75
C ILE A 223 9.83 19.87 25.70
N ASP A 224 9.03 20.91 25.54
CA ASP A 224 9.37 22.12 24.78
C ASP A 224 10.56 22.85 25.41
N VAL A 225 11.56 23.18 24.60
CA VAL A 225 12.66 24.08 24.97
C VAL A 225 12.54 25.36 24.13
N PRO A 226 12.51 26.57 24.74
CA PRO A 226 12.29 27.82 24.00
C PRO A 226 13.51 28.24 23.17
N ASN A 227 13.22 28.75 21.98
CA ASN A 227 14.18 29.29 21.02
C ASN A 227 14.57 30.73 21.42
N GLU A 228 15.79 30.94 21.92
CA GLU A 228 16.34 32.29 22.15
C GLU A 228 17.02 32.83 20.88
N GLY A 229 16.56 34.02 20.46
CA GLY A 229 17.00 34.71 19.27
C GLY A 229 18.42 35.22 19.33
N VAL A 230 19.13 35.08 18.21
CA VAL A 230 20.39 35.77 17.93
C VAL A 230 20.06 37.05 17.17
N GLN A 231 20.43 38.17 17.77
CA GLN A 231 20.35 39.52 17.22
C GLN A 231 21.26 39.68 15.99
N ASP A 232 20.69 40.21 14.92
CA ASP A 232 21.38 40.65 13.71
C ASP A 232 21.50 42.18 13.77
N ASP A 233 22.72 42.67 13.98
CA ASP A 233 23.09 44.09 13.91
C ASP A 233 23.88 44.32 12.62
N GLY A 234 23.35 45.15 11.71
CA GLY A 234 24.00 45.37 10.41
C GLY A 234 23.39 46.45 9.52
N ASP A 235 23.26 47.67 10.06
CA ASP A 235 23.39 49.00 9.41
C ASP A 235 22.75 49.28 8.02
N GLU A 236 21.77 50.17 8.02
CA GLU A 236 21.21 50.85 6.84
C GLU A 236 22.13 51.99 6.38
N SER A 237 22.50 52.01 5.10
CA SER A 237 22.74 53.27 4.40
C SER A 237 22.24 53.20 2.96
N LYS A 238 21.22 54.01 2.68
CA LYS A 238 20.69 54.33 1.35
C LYS A 238 21.55 55.37 0.64
N ASP A 239 21.69 55.19 -0.67
CA ASP A 239 21.45 56.18 -1.75
C ASP A 239 22.47 56.09 -2.88
N GLY A 240 21.97 56.03 -4.13
CA GLY A 240 22.72 56.46 -5.32
C GLY A 240 22.56 55.59 -6.56
N ASP A 241 21.65 55.99 -7.45
CA ASP A 241 21.55 55.57 -8.86
C ASP A 241 22.86 55.77 -9.65
N GLY A 242 23.10 54.91 -10.66
CA GLY A 242 23.88 55.27 -11.84
C GLY A 242 24.81 54.19 -12.41
N ASP A 243 24.37 53.60 -13.53
CA ASP A 243 25.13 53.10 -14.70
C ASP A 243 26.55 52.49 -14.58
N ASN A 244 26.67 51.34 -15.27
CA ASN A 244 27.79 50.83 -16.09
C ASN A 244 28.54 49.56 -15.65
N ASP A 245 28.66 48.71 -16.68
CA ASP A 245 29.68 47.71 -17.01
C ASP A 245 29.70 46.37 -16.25
N ASP A 246 29.01 45.42 -16.88
CA ASP A 246 29.40 44.02 -16.98
C ASP A 246 30.91 43.89 -17.31
N SER A 247 31.69 43.49 -16.31
CA SER A 247 32.93 42.77 -16.56
C SER A 247 33.04 41.58 -15.61
N ASP A 248 32.58 40.45 -16.14
CA ASP A 248 32.87 39.09 -15.67
C ASP A 248 34.36 38.96 -15.31
N THR A 249 34.64 38.92 -14.01
CA THR A 249 35.88 38.31 -13.51
C THR A 249 35.52 36.99 -12.85
N GLU A 250 35.69 35.91 -13.62
CA GLU A 250 35.61 34.51 -13.21
C GLU A 250 36.49 34.26 -11.96
N ARG A 251 35.93 34.47 -10.77
CA ARG A 251 36.34 33.72 -9.58
C ARG A 251 35.50 32.45 -9.55
N LYS A 252 35.99 31.39 -10.22
CA LYS A 252 35.59 30.00 -9.95
C LYS A 252 35.95 29.65 -8.50
N ALA A 253 35.15 30.12 -7.56
CA ALA A 253 35.04 29.50 -6.26
C ALA A 253 34.57 28.07 -6.51
N LYS A 254 35.50 27.10 -6.45
CA LYS A 254 35.17 25.68 -6.36
C LYS A 254 34.19 25.55 -5.19
N ARG A 255 32.89 25.52 -5.47
CA ARG A 255 31.87 25.13 -4.50
C ARG A 255 32.35 23.80 -3.91
N ARG A 256 32.67 23.80 -2.61
CA ARG A 256 33.09 22.58 -1.91
C ARG A 256 32.01 21.53 -2.13
N LYS A 257 32.42 20.32 -2.54
CA LYS A 257 31.47 19.23 -2.74
C LYS A 257 30.94 18.80 -1.37
N VAL A 258 29.63 18.73 -1.21
CA VAL A 258 28.98 18.33 0.05
C VAL A 258 28.86 16.82 0.08
N PHE A 259 29.19 16.18 1.21
CA PHE A 259 28.95 14.75 1.40
C PHE A 259 27.44 14.49 1.43
N LYS A 260 26.94 13.66 0.51
CA LYS A 260 25.54 13.26 0.49
C LYS A 260 25.37 12.01 1.34
N ALA A 261 24.64 12.13 2.46
CA ALA A 261 24.33 10.98 3.29
C ALA A 261 23.43 9.99 2.51
N PRO A 262 23.67 8.67 2.59
CA PRO A 262 22.83 7.68 1.93
C PRO A 262 21.37 7.70 2.41
N GLY A 263 21.11 8.03 3.68
CA GLY A 263 19.77 8.00 4.26
C GLY A 263 19.36 6.61 4.79
N LYS A 264 18.15 6.53 5.34
CA LYS A 264 17.60 5.27 5.87
C LYS A 264 17.26 4.33 4.71
N THR A 265 17.43 3.02 4.90
CA THR A 265 16.97 2.04 3.91
C THR A 265 15.45 2.12 3.79
N LYS A 266 14.96 2.35 2.57
CA LYS A 266 13.54 2.33 2.28
C LYS A 266 13.16 1.00 1.63
N MET A 267 11.98 0.53 1.97
CA MET A 267 11.28 -0.52 1.26
C MET A 267 10.43 0.16 0.19
N THR A 268 10.85 0.07 -1.07
CA THR A 268 10.09 0.59 -2.21
C THR A 268 9.35 -0.55 -2.87
N GLN A 269 8.03 -0.44 -2.88
CA GLN A 269 7.11 -1.36 -3.53
C GLN A 269 6.39 -0.63 -4.66
N GLU A 270 5.90 -1.39 -5.63
CA GLU A 270 5.14 -0.83 -6.71
C GLU A 270 3.82 -0.22 -6.22
N ARG A 271 3.50 0.96 -6.76
CA ARG A 271 2.24 1.64 -6.54
C ARG A 271 1.22 1.12 -7.55
N ARG A 272 0.20 0.39 -7.08
CA ARG A 272 -0.93 -0.03 -7.93
C ARG A 272 -1.90 1.14 -8.15
N TYR A 273 -2.95 1.25 -7.34
CA TYR A 273 -3.86 2.41 -7.41
C TYR A 273 -3.50 3.47 -6.36
N HIS A 274 -3.50 4.74 -6.76
CA HIS A 274 -3.25 5.85 -5.83
C HIS A 274 -4.52 6.19 -5.03
N ASP A 275 -4.43 6.22 -3.70
CA ASP A 275 -5.55 6.56 -2.81
C ASP A 275 -5.80 8.07 -2.67
N GLY A 276 -4.83 8.89 -3.05
CA GLY A 276 -4.88 10.36 -3.01
C GLY A 276 -3.96 10.97 -1.95
N LYS A 277 -3.24 10.12 -1.20
CA LYS A 277 -2.45 10.51 -0.04
C LYS A 277 -0.96 10.23 -0.26
N ASP A 278 -0.12 11.00 0.44
CA ASP A 278 1.34 10.81 0.50
C ASP A 278 1.76 9.78 1.57
N GLU A 279 0.80 9.18 2.28
CA GLU A 279 1.04 8.15 3.28
C GLU A 279 1.34 6.78 2.65
N PRO A 280 2.04 5.86 3.35
CA PRO A 280 2.23 4.49 2.88
C PRO A 280 0.90 3.79 2.66
N GLN A 281 0.61 3.47 1.39
CA GLN A 281 -0.65 2.84 1.00
C GLN A 281 -0.69 1.38 1.44
N ARG A 282 -1.91 0.87 1.70
CA ARG A 282 -2.12 -0.57 1.87
C ARG A 282 -1.66 -1.33 0.62
N LEU A 283 -1.22 -2.58 0.79
CA LEU A 283 -0.98 -3.48 -0.34
C LEU A 283 -2.28 -3.55 -1.17
N LEU A 284 -2.21 -3.30 -2.49
CA LEU A 284 -3.37 -3.16 -3.38
C LEU A 284 -4.30 -1.96 -3.07
N GLY A 285 -3.79 -0.93 -2.40
CA GLY A 285 -4.57 0.26 -1.98
C GLY A 285 -5.28 0.97 -3.14
N GLY A 286 -6.29 1.79 -2.82
CA GLY A 286 -7.06 2.62 -3.78
C GLY A 286 -8.45 2.08 -4.14
N LEU A 287 -8.56 0.80 -4.51
CA LEU A 287 -9.84 0.13 -4.84
C LEU A 287 -9.91 -1.26 -4.20
N VAL A 288 -11.11 -1.68 -3.81
CA VAL A 288 -11.33 -2.95 -3.09
C VAL A 288 -12.12 -3.93 -3.97
N PRO A 289 -11.70 -5.20 -4.09
CA PRO A 289 -12.47 -6.23 -4.78
C PRO A 289 -13.87 -6.41 -4.19
N ALA A 290 -14.85 -6.70 -5.06
CA ALA A 290 -16.25 -6.81 -4.67
C ALA A 290 -16.47 -7.81 -3.51
N VAL A 291 -15.85 -8.98 -3.55
CA VAL A 291 -15.98 -10.03 -2.52
C VAL A 291 -15.52 -9.54 -1.14
N THR A 292 -14.40 -8.80 -1.11
CA THR A 292 -13.87 -8.21 0.11
C THR A 292 -14.82 -7.17 0.67
N ALA A 293 -15.36 -6.29 -0.17
CA ALA A 293 -16.33 -5.27 0.21
C ALA A 293 -17.62 -5.89 0.81
N LEU A 294 -18.13 -6.98 0.21
CA LEU A 294 -19.29 -7.72 0.72
C LEU A 294 -19.01 -8.36 2.09
N THR A 295 -17.85 -8.99 2.24
CA THR A 295 -17.49 -9.74 3.46
C THR A 295 -17.24 -8.80 4.64
N THR A 296 -16.54 -7.69 4.41
CA THR A 296 -16.23 -6.70 5.46
C THR A 296 -17.33 -5.66 5.65
N LYS A 297 -18.34 -5.63 4.77
CA LYS A 297 -19.37 -4.58 4.66
C LYS A 297 -18.78 -3.17 4.53
N GLN A 298 -17.59 -3.06 3.91
CA GLN A 298 -16.95 -1.79 3.61
C GLN A 298 -17.24 -1.41 2.16
N TRP A 299 -18.24 -0.55 1.96
CA TRP A 299 -18.67 -0.11 0.63
C TRP A 299 -17.80 1.00 0.03
N GLY A 300 -17.09 1.77 0.87
CA GLY A 300 -16.11 2.75 0.41
C GLY A 300 -14.98 2.08 -0.37
N LEU A 301 -14.52 2.70 -1.47
CA LEU A 301 -13.49 2.19 -2.40
C LEU A 301 -13.91 0.96 -3.24
N SER A 302 -15.16 0.49 -3.14
CA SER A 302 -15.63 -0.70 -3.88
C SER A 302 -16.09 -0.42 -5.31
N ALA A 303 -16.32 0.85 -5.66
CA ALA A 303 -16.92 1.29 -6.93
C ALA A 303 -18.30 0.65 -7.22
N MET A 304 -19.04 0.20 -6.19
CA MET A 304 -20.42 -0.31 -6.34
C MET A 304 -21.44 0.83 -6.32
N ASN A 305 -21.55 1.56 -7.42
CA ASN A 305 -22.48 2.69 -7.56
C ASN A 305 -23.23 2.70 -8.90
N THR A 306 -24.16 3.65 -9.03
CA THR A 306 -25.02 3.81 -10.20
C THR A 306 -24.26 4.21 -11.47
N PHE A 307 -23.14 4.94 -11.35
CA PHE A 307 -22.29 5.30 -12.48
C PHE A 307 -21.70 4.05 -13.16
N TRP A 308 -21.08 3.16 -12.39
CA TRP A 308 -20.51 1.92 -12.93
C TRP A 308 -21.57 0.93 -13.40
N LEU A 309 -22.78 0.98 -12.84
CA LEU A 309 -23.94 0.24 -13.35
C LEU A 309 -24.37 0.72 -14.75
N GLU A 310 -24.41 2.04 -14.99
CA GLU A 310 -24.70 2.59 -16.32
C GLU A 310 -23.58 2.25 -17.31
N TYR A 311 -22.33 2.30 -16.89
CA TYR A 311 -21.21 1.89 -17.72
C TYR A 311 -21.25 0.39 -18.08
N ALA A 312 -21.65 -0.47 -17.14
CA ALA A 312 -21.85 -1.90 -17.41
C ALA A 312 -22.94 -2.13 -18.47
N ARG A 313 -24.04 -1.37 -18.42
CA ARG A 313 -25.12 -1.43 -19.43
C ARG A 313 -24.64 -0.93 -20.78
N TYR A 314 -23.86 0.15 -20.81
CA TYR A 314 -23.24 0.66 -22.04
C TYR A 314 -22.33 -0.39 -22.72
N ILE A 315 -21.46 -1.07 -21.96
CA ILE A 315 -20.61 -2.14 -22.49
C ILE A 315 -21.46 -3.30 -23.04
N MET A 316 -22.59 -3.64 -22.41
CA MET A 316 -23.48 -4.69 -22.89
C MET A 316 -24.14 -4.38 -24.24
N GLU A 317 -24.42 -3.10 -24.50
CA GLU A 317 -25.00 -2.64 -25.77
C GLU A 317 -23.99 -2.71 -26.93
N GLN A 318 -22.68 -2.69 -26.62
CA GLN A 318 -21.56 -2.74 -27.57
C GLN A 318 -21.58 -1.65 -28.65
N ASN A 319 -22.20 -0.50 -28.35
CA ASN A 319 -22.25 0.64 -29.25
C ASN A 319 -21.09 1.61 -28.98
N TRP A 320 -19.89 1.21 -29.40
CA TRP A 320 -18.66 2.00 -29.20
C TRP A 320 -18.62 3.32 -29.98
N ASP A 321 -19.52 3.50 -30.97
CA ASP A 321 -19.64 4.74 -31.73
C ASP A 321 -20.34 5.84 -30.93
N THR A 322 -21.14 5.47 -29.93
CA THR A 322 -21.79 6.43 -29.04
C THR A 322 -20.92 6.76 -27.84
N PRO A 323 -20.71 8.06 -27.52
CA PRO A 323 -19.95 8.47 -26.34
C PRO A 323 -20.64 8.01 -25.04
N PHE A 324 -19.89 7.43 -24.10
CA PHE A 324 -20.43 7.09 -22.78
C PHE A 324 -20.62 8.35 -21.92
N LEU A 325 -21.86 8.57 -21.51
CA LEU A 325 -22.27 9.66 -20.62
C LEU A 325 -23.15 9.08 -19.52
N SER A 326 -22.97 9.59 -18.30
CA SER A 326 -23.77 9.20 -17.14
C SER A 326 -24.04 10.43 -16.28
N ALA A 327 -25.31 10.65 -15.93
CA ALA A 327 -25.71 11.70 -14.98
C ALA A 327 -25.22 11.40 -13.54
N HIS A 328 -24.86 10.15 -13.26
CA HIS A 328 -24.46 9.69 -11.94
C HIS A 328 -22.95 9.82 -11.66
N PHE A 329 -22.20 10.53 -12.51
CA PHE A 329 -20.74 10.69 -12.31
C PHE A 329 -20.33 11.29 -10.95
N PRO A 330 -21.13 12.16 -10.26
CA PRO A 330 -20.75 12.67 -8.95
C PRO A 330 -20.69 11.57 -7.87
N VAL A 331 -21.32 10.41 -8.09
CA VAL A 331 -21.25 9.27 -7.16
C VAL A 331 -19.92 8.52 -7.26
N ALA A 332 -19.21 8.63 -8.39
CA ALA A 332 -17.92 7.99 -8.63
C ALA A 332 -16.75 8.79 -8.02
N ALA A 333 -16.87 9.13 -6.74
CA ALA A 333 -15.95 10.01 -6.01
C ALA A 333 -15.46 9.41 -4.69
N SER A 334 -15.48 8.08 -4.54
CA SER A 334 -15.07 7.44 -3.29
C SER A 334 -13.55 7.40 -3.08
N SER A 335 -12.76 7.43 -4.16
CA SER A 335 -11.29 7.49 -4.13
C SER A 335 -10.72 8.25 -5.32
N PHE A 336 -9.47 8.70 -5.21
CA PHE A 336 -8.78 9.32 -6.34
C PHE A 336 -8.70 8.38 -7.56
N ALA A 337 -8.41 7.10 -7.33
CA ALA A 337 -8.42 6.08 -8.37
C ALA A 337 -9.79 5.97 -9.08
N GLU A 338 -10.89 5.96 -8.34
CA GLU A 338 -12.23 5.93 -8.93
C GLU A 338 -12.51 7.18 -9.79
N ILE A 339 -12.13 8.36 -9.31
CA ILE A 339 -12.30 9.63 -10.04
C ILE A 339 -11.53 9.59 -11.36
N MET A 340 -10.26 9.20 -11.33
CA MET A 340 -9.42 9.10 -12.53
C MET A 340 -9.98 8.10 -13.54
N LEU A 341 -10.47 6.95 -13.07
CA LEU A 341 -11.08 5.93 -13.93
C LEU A 341 -12.43 6.39 -14.50
N ALA A 342 -13.26 7.07 -13.71
CA ALA A 342 -14.50 7.67 -14.17
C ALA A 342 -14.24 8.73 -15.25
N LEU A 343 -13.22 9.58 -15.05
CA LEU A 343 -12.77 10.56 -16.04
C LEU A 343 -12.18 9.89 -17.30
N ALA A 344 -11.54 8.73 -17.17
CA ALA A 344 -11.00 7.99 -18.31
C ALA A 344 -12.11 7.44 -19.23
N VAL A 345 -13.23 6.98 -18.66
CA VAL A 345 -14.34 6.38 -19.42
C VAL A 345 -15.41 7.39 -19.86
N LEU A 346 -15.59 8.48 -19.11
CA LEU A 346 -16.46 9.58 -19.53
C LEU A 346 -15.91 10.20 -20.81
N THR A 347 -16.73 10.36 -21.84
CA THR A 347 -16.27 10.94 -23.12
C THR A 347 -16.51 12.45 -23.23
N LEU A 348 -16.46 13.17 -22.10
CA LEU A 348 -16.53 14.63 -22.08
C LEU A 348 -15.22 15.26 -22.59
N PRO A 349 -15.25 16.30 -23.44
CA PRO A 349 -14.05 16.98 -23.91
C PRO A 349 -13.41 17.83 -22.80
N PHE A 350 -12.07 17.92 -22.78
CA PHE A 350 -11.34 18.79 -21.84
C PHE A 350 -11.56 20.28 -22.11
N GLN A 351 -11.76 20.65 -23.37
CA GLN A 351 -12.08 22.01 -23.80
C GLN A 351 -13.54 22.08 -24.22
N SER A 352 -14.27 23.04 -23.66
CA SER A 352 -15.68 23.26 -23.99
C SER A 352 -15.83 23.70 -25.45
N SER A 353 -16.75 23.07 -26.20
CA SER A 353 -17.17 23.59 -27.50
C SER A 353 -18.09 24.81 -27.33
N GLN A 354 -18.25 25.59 -28.40
CA GLN A 354 -19.30 26.60 -28.45
C GLN A 354 -20.68 25.91 -28.36
N TRP A 355 -21.61 26.54 -27.65
CA TRP A 355 -23.00 26.10 -27.53
C TRP A 355 -23.95 27.29 -27.62
N GLU A 356 -25.14 27.06 -28.18
CA GLU A 356 -26.21 28.06 -28.31
C GLU A 356 -27.39 27.66 -27.43
N ILE A 357 -28.02 28.64 -26.76
CA ILE A 357 -29.26 28.46 -26.01
C ILE A 357 -30.38 29.26 -26.68
N ASP A 358 -31.45 28.57 -27.03
CA ASP A 358 -32.72 29.12 -27.46
C ASP A 358 -33.75 28.83 -26.36
N ALA A 359 -34.10 29.85 -25.57
CA ALA A 359 -35.09 29.75 -24.49
C ALA A 359 -36.42 30.43 -24.89
N THR A 360 -37.53 29.78 -24.57
CA THR A 360 -38.91 30.30 -24.68
C THR A 360 -39.57 30.25 -23.30
N ASP A 361 -40.75 30.88 -23.13
CA ASP A 361 -41.47 30.93 -21.84
C ASP A 361 -41.79 29.55 -21.22
N THR A 362 -41.76 28.47 -22.02
CA THR A 362 -42.11 27.11 -21.59
C THR A 362 -41.13 26.03 -22.04
N SER A 363 -40.09 26.37 -22.81
CA SER A 363 -39.10 25.38 -23.28
C SER A 363 -37.70 25.98 -23.40
N LEU A 364 -36.69 25.23 -22.94
CA LEU A 364 -35.27 25.52 -23.07
C LEU A 364 -34.67 24.56 -24.09
N SER A 365 -34.02 25.08 -25.13
CA SER A 365 -33.30 24.26 -26.12
C SER A 365 -31.82 24.64 -26.17
N ILE A 366 -30.94 23.64 -26.10
CA ILE A 366 -29.48 23.78 -26.10
C ILE A 366 -28.93 23.09 -27.35
N ARG A 367 -28.15 23.81 -28.17
CA ARG A 367 -27.47 23.26 -29.36
C ARG A 367 -25.97 23.24 -29.15
N THR A 368 -25.36 22.07 -29.30
CA THR A 368 -23.92 21.83 -29.16
C THR A 368 -23.46 20.76 -30.14
N THR A 369 -22.22 20.83 -30.58
CA THR A 369 -21.57 19.77 -31.38
C THR A 369 -20.83 18.75 -30.51
N SER A 370 -20.65 19.04 -29.21
CA SER A 370 -20.00 18.16 -28.25
C SER A 370 -21.00 17.58 -27.25
N ALA A 371 -20.62 16.44 -26.65
CA ALA A 371 -21.37 15.81 -25.57
C ALA A 371 -21.45 16.72 -24.33
N ILE A 372 -22.65 16.86 -23.77
CA ILE A 372 -22.93 17.65 -22.56
C ILE A 372 -23.80 16.87 -21.59
N ILE A 373 -23.71 17.19 -20.30
CA ILE A 373 -24.62 16.72 -19.24
C ILE A 373 -25.39 17.94 -18.73
N VAL A 374 -26.72 17.86 -18.73
CA VAL A 374 -27.61 18.96 -18.34
C VAL A 374 -28.39 18.56 -17.09
N TYR A 375 -28.41 19.45 -16.09
CA TYR A 375 -29.23 19.31 -14.91
C TYR A 375 -30.31 20.41 -14.90
N PHE A 376 -31.56 20.06 -14.55
CA PHE A 376 -32.70 20.98 -14.50
C PHE A 376 -33.72 20.56 -13.41
N GLU A 377 -34.60 21.48 -13.00
CA GLU A 377 -35.66 21.31 -11.99
C GLU A 377 -37.03 21.67 -12.59
N ASP A 378 -38.10 20.92 -12.28
CA ASP A 378 -39.45 21.05 -12.88
C ASP A 378 -40.59 20.74 -11.86
N ILE A 379 -41.77 21.37 -11.99
CA ILE A 379 -42.93 21.26 -11.08
C ILE A 379 -44.12 20.57 -11.79
N ARG A 380 -44.75 19.56 -11.16
CA ARG A 380 -45.87 18.78 -11.76
C ARG A 380 -47.13 18.70 -10.86
N PRO A 381 -48.37 18.69 -11.42
CA PRO A 381 -49.62 18.62 -10.67
C PRO A 381 -50.08 17.17 -10.33
N ASP A 382 -50.87 17.03 -9.26
CA ASP A 382 -51.38 15.76 -8.68
C ASP A 382 -52.93 15.69 -8.76
N GLU A 383 -53.54 14.51 -8.92
CA GLU A 383 -54.99 14.32 -9.19
C GLU A 383 -55.70 13.45 -8.13
N ASN A 384 -56.89 13.84 -7.63
CA ASN A 384 -57.87 12.95 -6.95
C ASN A 384 -59.32 13.55 -6.86
N GLN A 385 -60.35 12.69 -6.60
CA GLN A 385 -61.81 12.96 -6.51
C GLN A 385 -62.48 12.48 -5.19
N ASP A 386 -63.67 13.01 -4.84
CA ASP A 386 -64.13 13.26 -3.45
C ASP A 386 -65.19 12.32 -2.80
N LEU A 387 -65.07 12.23 -1.47
CA LEU A 387 -66.08 11.91 -0.42
C LEU A 387 -66.48 13.25 0.28
N ASP A 388 -67.38 13.30 1.27
CA ASP A 388 -67.70 14.56 2.01
C ASP A 388 -66.44 15.16 2.67
N ASP A 389 -66.03 16.37 2.27
CA ASP A 389 -64.66 16.90 2.38
C ASP A 389 -63.99 16.64 3.74
N SER A 390 -64.72 16.80 4.85
CA SER A 390 -64.14 16.64 6.19
C SER A 390 -63.85 15.19 6.59
N ILE A 391 -64.75 14.25 6.27
CA ILE A 391 -64.59 12.82 6.59
C ILE A 391 -63.76 12.12 5.50
N ALA A 392 -63.92 12.57 4.25
CA ALA A 392 -63.07 12.23 3.12
C ALA A 392 -61.60 12.51 3.40
N MET A 393 -61.30 13.70 3.91
CA MET A 393 -59.95 14.14 4.21
C MET A 393 -59.35 13.33 5.36
N VAL A 394 -60.11 13.01 6.40
CA VAL A 394 -59.60 12.12 7.46
C VAL A 394 -59.42 10.70 6.92
N GLY A 395 -60.36 10.23 6.10
CA GLY A 395 -60.35 8.89 5.50
C GLY A 395 -59.26 8.62 4.48
N SER A 396 -58.97 9.60 3.62
CA SER A 396 -57.90 9.54 2.62
C SER A 396 -56.52 9.51 3.27
N ASN A 397 -56.40 10.12 4.44
CA ASN A 397 -55.20 10.09 5.27
C ASN A 397 -55.08 8.82 6.13
N LEU A 398 -56.02 7.88 6.06
CA LEU A 398 -55.95 6.62 6.79
C LEU A 398 -55.55 5.45 5.87
N ILE A 399 -54.51 4.73 6.29
CA ILE A 399 -54.11 3.45 5.68
C ILE A 399 -54.51 2.32 6.62
N VAL A 400 -55.22 1.32 6.09
CA VAL A 400 -55.55 0.08 6.81
C VAL A 400 -54.92 -1.08 6.05
N THR A 401 -54.05 -1.83 6.73
CA THR A 401 -53.44 -3.05 6.17
C THR A 401 -53.74 -4.25 7.05
N GLN A 402 -54.10 -5.36 6.43
CA GLN A 402 -54.33 -6.64 7.10
C GLN A 402 -53.44 -7.72 6.48
N THR A 403 -52.69 -8.42 7.32
CA THR A 403 -51.75 -9.47 6.88
C THR A 403 -51.90 -10.71 7.74
N ILE A 404 -52.22 -11.85 7.12
CA ILE A 404 -52.20 -13.17 7.76
C ILE A 404 -50.82 -13.80 7.57
N PHE A 405 -50.20 -14.24 8.66
CA PHE A 405 -48.83 -14.73 8.68
C PHE A 405 -48.70 -16.01 9.52
N ASN A 406 -47.61 -16.75 9.26
CA ASN A 406 -47.23 -17.91 10.09
C ASN A 406 -46.33 -17.44 11.26
N PRO A 407 -46.78 -17.55 12.53
CA PRO A 407 -46.01 -17.09 13.68
C PRO A 407 -44.69 -17.84 13.92
N GLN A 408 -44.54 -19.07 13.41
CA GLN A 408 -43.29 -19.82 13.54
C GLN A 408 -42.19 -19.34 12.59
N GLU A 409 -42.57 -18.67 11.49
CA GLU A 409 -41.64 -18.26 10.44
C GLU A 409 -41.50 -16.73 10.32
N SER A 410 -42.26 -15.99 11.12
CA SER A 410 -42.32 -14.52 11.14
C SER A 410 -41.68 -13.96 12.41
N ASN A 411 -41.03 -12.79 12.31
CA ASN A 411 -40.47 -12.07 13.46
C ASN A 411 -41.14 -10.71 13.61
N LEU A 412 -42.06 -10.61 14.57
CA LEU A 412 -42.83 -9.40 14.88
C LEU A 412 -41.95 -8.23 15.35
N SER A 413 -40.85 -8.50 16.05
CA SER A 413 -39.96 -7.47 16.60
C SER A 413 -39.14 -6.73 15.53
N GLN A 414 -38.91 -7.39 14.39
CA GLN A 414 -38.17 -6.84 13.24
C GLN A 414 -39.09 -6.45 12.06
N GLY A 415 -40.42 -6.54 12.23
CA GLY A 415 -41.40 -6.22 11.19
C GLY A 415 -41.45 -7.20 10.01
N LEU A 416 -40.80 -8.37 10.13
CA LEU A 416 -40.75 -9.39 9.06
C LEU A 416 -41.91 -10.37 9.20
N LEU A 417 -43.02 -10.11 8.49
CA LEU A 417 -44.19 -10.98 8.43
C LEU A 417 -44.12 -11.86 7.18
N LYS A 418 -44.06 -13.19 7.36
CA LYS A 418 -44.11 -14.13 6.24
C LYS A 418 -45.56 -14.52 5.95
N PRO A 419 -46.05 -14.22 4.74
CA PRO A 419 -47.43 -14.51 4.37
C PRO A 419 -47.69 -16.00 4.22
N VAL A 420 -48.94 -16.41 4.44
CA VAL A 420 -49.37 -17.80 4.34
C VAL A 420 -49.83 -18.12 2.91
N LYS A 421 -49.15 -19.04 2.22
CA LYS A 421 -49.54 -19.49 0.87
C LYS A 421 -50.58 -20.60 0.85
N GLU A 422 -50.43 -21.56 1.76
CA GLU A 422 -51.32 -22.71 1.89
C GLU A 422 -51.67 -22.87 3.37
N PHE A 423 -52.97 -22.91 3.68
CA PHE A 423 -53.43 -23.08 5.07
C PHE A 423 -53.53 -24.57 5.38
N VAL A 424 -52.96 -24.99 6.51
CA VAL A 424 -52.94 -26.37 6.97
C VAL A 424 -53.74 -26.47 8.27
N ARG A 425 -54.54 -27.53 8.38
CA ARG A 425 -55.34 -27.79 9.60
C ARG A 425 -54.44 -27.91 10.83
N GLN A 426 -54.96 -27.52 12.00
CA GLN A 426 -54.25 -27.60 13.29
C GLN A 426 -52.96 -26.77 13.37
N THR A 427 -52.72 -25.86 12.44
CA THR A 427 -51.60 -24.91 12.46
C THR A 427 -52.04 -23.56 13.03
N ARG A 428 -51.23 -22.98 13.89
CA ARG A 428 -51.46 -21.64 14.47
C ARG A 428 -51.11 -20.57 13.44
N TYR A 429 -52.05 -19.67 13.16
CA TYR A 429 -51.87 -18.49 12.31
C TYR A 429 -52.02 -17.20 13.12
N GLY A 430 -51.32 -16.15 12.69
CA GLY A 430 -51.45 -14.79 13.21
C GLY A 430 -52.05 -13.86 12.17
N CYS A 431 -52.85 -12.89 12.59
CA CYS A 431 -53.34 -11.82 11.73
C CYS A 431 -52.97 -10.48 12.37
N GLN A 432 -52.24 -9.65 11.63
CA GLN A 432 -51.87 -8.31 12.03
C GLN A 432 -52.68 -7.30 11.23
N VAL A 433 -53.33 -6.36 11.93
CA VAL A 433 -54.06 -5.24 11.35
C VAL A 433 -53.38 -3.96 11.81
N MET A 434 -52.95 -3.12 10.86
CA MET A 434 -52.36 -1.81 11.14
C MET A 434 -53.26 -0.71 10.60
N VAL A 435 -53.53 0.28 11.44
CA VAL A 435 -54.23 1.51 11.07
C VAL A 435 -53.28 2.68 11.28
N SER A 436 -52.89 3.33 10.19
CA SER A 436 -51.95 4.45 10.19
C SER A 436 -52.65 5.74 9.80
N ASN A 437 -52.47 6.79 10.61
CA ASN A 437 -52.86 8.15 10.30
C ASN A 437 -51.69 8.88 9.63
N LEU A 438 -51.85 9.32 8.40
CA LEU A 438 -50.87 10.08 7.64
C LEU A 438 -50.98 11.60 7.85
N SER A 439 -52.00 12.04 8.60
CA SER A 439 -52.21 13.45 8.89
C SER A 439 -51.42 13.87 10.15
N PRO A 440 -50.89 15.10 10.22
CA PRO A 440 -50.25 15.64 11.41
C PRO A 440 -51.26 15.99 12.53
N GLN A 441 -52.56 15.88 12.26
CA GLN A 441 -53.63 16.11 13.23
C GLN A 441 -54.15 14.79 13.79
N ALA A 442 -54.65 14.84 15.02
CA ALA A 442 -55.31 13.69 15.64
C ALA A 442 -56.63 13.37 14.93
N THR A 443 -56.93 12.07 14.80
CA THR A 443 -58.18 11.61 14.19
C THR A 443 -59.37 11.79 15.15
N PRO A 444 -60.61 11.90 14.64
CA PRO A 444 -61.78 11.58 15.46
C PRO A 444 -61.73 10.12 15.93
N SER A 445 -62.63 9.75 16.85
CA SER A 445 -62.72 8.37 17.35
C SER A 445 -62.97 7.39 16.20
N LEU A 446 -61.99 6.51 15.96
CA LEU A 446 -62.05 5.47 14.95
C LEU A 446 -62.64 4.21 15.56
N SER A 447 -63.54 3.55 14.83
CA SER A 447 -64.06 2.21 15.18
C SER A 447 -63.48 1.18 14.24
N LEU A 448 -62.59 0.32 14.72
CA LEU A 448 -61.99 -0.75 13.96
C LEU A 448 -62.73 -2.07 14.23
N LEU A 449 -63.33 -2.63 13.17
CA LEU A 449 -63.94 -3.95 13.19
C LEU A 449 -62.96 -5.00 12.66
N VAL A 450 -62.63 -5.99 13.49
CA VAL A 450 -61.82 -7.15 13.13
C VAL A 450 -62.57 -8.46 13.38
N GLN A 451 -62.38 -9.44 12.50
CA GLN A 451 -63.04 -10.74 12.59
C GLN A 451 -62.04 -11.88 12.38
N ILE A 452 -62.21 -12.97 13.14
CA ILE A 452 -61.53 -14.25 12.91
C ILE A 452 -62.27 -15.00 11.79
N PRO A 453 -61.57 -15.69 10.86
CA PRO A 453 -62.23 -16.46 9.81
C PRO A 453 -63.33 -17.37 10.34
N GLU A 454 -64.46 -17.38 9.66
CA GLU A 454 -65.66 -18.10 10.08
C GLU A 454 -65.38 -19.60 10.14
N GLY A 455 -65.54 -20.20 11.31
CA GLY A 455 -65.21 -21.61 11.59
C GLY A 455 -63.82 -21.84 12.18
N ALA A 456 -62.94 -20.84 12.19
CA ALA A 456 -61.64 -20.93 12.88
C ALA A 456 -61.78 -20.64 14.38
N ILE A 457 -60.86 -21.17 15.19
CA ILE A 457 -60.92 -21.09 16.66
C ILE A 457 -59.82 -20.13 17.18
N PRO A 458 -60.15 -19.14 18.03
CA PRO A 458 -59.16 -18.24 18.64
C PRO A 458 -58.24 -18.96 19.65
N ILE A 459 -56.98 -18.52 19.75
CA ILE A 459 -55.95 -19.16 20.60
C ILE A 459 -55.55 -18.31 21.82
N SER A 460 -55.88 -17.03 21.87
CA SER A 460 -55.50 -16.11 22.97
C SER A 460 -56.47 -16.10 24.15
N GLN A 461 -55.96 -15.79 25.35
CA GLN A 461 -56.82 -15.46 26.51
C GLN A 461 -57.64 -14.21 26.19
N GLY A 462 -58.97 -14.30 26.25
CA GLY A 462 -59.88 -13.25 25.76
C GLY A 462 -60.22 -13.35 24.27
N GLY A 463 -60.01 -14.52 23.64
CA GLY A 463 -60.34 -14.77 22.24
C GLY A 463 -61.76 -14.36 21.86
N PHE A 464 -61.87 -13.69 20.72
CA PHE A 464 -63.12 -13.17 20.15
C PHE A 464 -63.33 -13.76 18.76
N TYR A 465 -64.57 -13.83 18.29
CA TYR A 465 -64.85 -14.15 16.88
C TYR A 465 -64.98 -12.88 16.04
N THR A 466 -65.62 -11.86 16.60
CA THR A 466 -65.72 -10.51 16.04
C THR A 466 -65.47 -9.52 17.17
N GLN A 467 -64.61 -8.53 16.96
CA GLN A 467 -64.32 -7.48 17.92
C GLN A 467 -64.36 -6.12 17.24
N ASN A 468 -65.01 -5.17 17.90
CA ASN A 468 -64.97 -3.76 17.52
C ASN A 468 -64.19 -3.01 18.60
N THR A 469 -63.11 -2.33 18.19
CA THR A 469 -62.23 -1.58 19.09
C THR A 469 -62.28 -0.12 18.68
N THR A 470 -62.56 0.75 19.65
CA THR A 470 -62.58 2.20 19.45
C THR A 470 -61.32 2.84 20.00
N PHE A 471 -60.60 3.62 19.19
CA PHE A 471 -59.38 4.32 19.59
C PHE A 471 -59.22 5.64 18.82
N VAL A 472 -58.30 6.48 19.29
CA VAL A 472 -57.96 7.78 18.68
C VAL A 472 -56.48 7.77 18.35
N LEU A 473 -56.12 8.06 17.10
CA LEU A 473 -54.73 8.18 16.66
C LEU A 473 -54.29 9.64 16.72
N ASN A 474 -53.13 9.92 17.30
CA ASN A 474 -52.50 11.23 17.18
C ASN A 474 -51.94 11.43 15.75
N GLY A 475 -51.40 12.62 15.49
CA GLY A 475 -50.78 12.92 14.20
C GLY A 475 -49.62 11.99 13.89
N ASN A 476 -49.60 11.41 12.69
CA ASN A 476 -48.58 10.46 12.21
C ASN A 476 -48.43 9.19 13.08
N GLU A 477 -49.46 8.84 13.85
CA GLU A 477 -49.45 7.66 14.71
C GLU A 477 -50.01 6.43 13.99
N THR A 478 -49.50 5.25 14.36
CA THR A 478 -49.97 3.97 13.84
C THR A 478 -50.32 3.05 15.00
N GLU A 479 -51.51 2.45 14.93
CA GLU A 479 -51.93 1.44 15.90
C GLU A 479 -51.97 0.06 15.25
N THR A 480 -51.44 -0.92 15.97
CA THR A 480 -51.26 -2.30 15.48
C THR A 480 -51.96 -3.27 16.40
N ILE A 481 -52.86 -4.07 15.85
CA ILE A 481 -53.59 -5.12 16.56
C ILE A 481 -53.21 -6.48 15.98
N VAL A 482 -52.82 -7.41 16.85
CA VAL A 482 -52.42 -8.77 16.45
C VAL A 482 -53.26 -9.79 17.21
N PHE A 483 -53.88 -10.72 16.48
CA PHE A 483 -54.64 -11.83 17.06
C PHE A 483 -54.27 -13.16 16.40
N TYR A 484 -54.56 -14.27 17.09
CA TYR A 484 -54.15 -15.62 16.67
C TYR A 484 -55.33 -16.59 16.61
N PHE A 485 -55.34 -17.43 15.58
CA PHE A 485 -56.37 -18.45 15.36
C PHE A 485 -55.80 -19.72 14.73
N TYR A 486 -56.55 -20.83 14.75
CA TYR A 486 -56.27 -22.01 13.93
C TYR A 486 -57.54 -22.55 13.28
N CYS A 487 -57.38 -23.26 12.17
CA CYS A 487 -58.47 -23.96 11.49
C CYS A 487 -58.51 -25.43 11.94
N PRO A 488 -59.62 -25.92 12.54
CA PRO A 488 -59.68 -27.26 13.13
C PRO A 488 -59.85 -28.40 12.11
N HIS A 489 -60.45 -28.14 10.95
CA HIS A 489 -60.72 -29.14 9.91
C HIS A 489 -60.37 -28.60 8.51
N GLU A 490 -60.33 -29.52 7.54
CA GLU A 490 -60.19 -29.19 6.11
C GLU A 490 -61.46 -28.53 5.58
N GLY A 491 -61.32 -27.55 4.70
CA GLY A 491 -62.47 -26.81 4.16
C GLY A 491 -62.13 -25.38 3.73
N VAL A 492 -63.14 -24.65 3.27
CA VAL A 492 -63.02 -23.23 2.90
C VAL A 492 -63.64 -22.38 4.00
N PHE A 493 -62.85 -21.50 4.58
CA PHE A 493 -63.23 -20.57 5.65
C PHE A 493 -63.39 -19.17 5.07
N THR A 494 -64.49 -18.49 5.34
CA THR A 494 -64.76 -17.11 4.89
C THR A 494 -64.14 -16.12 5.86
N HIS A 495 -63.38 -15.15 5.35
CA HIS A 495 -62.72 -14.13 6.19
C HIS A 495 -63.19 -12.72 5.82
N PHE A 496 -63.78 -12.02 6.78
CA PHE A 496 -64.16 -10.63 6.63
C PHE A 496 -62.96 -9.72 6.92
N ALA A 497 -62.65 -8.82 5.98
CA ALA A 497 -61.53 -7.89 6.09
C ALA A 497 -61.77 -6.85 7.19
N ALA A 498 -60.69 -6.25 7.70
CA ALA A 498 -60.75 -5.19 8.69
C ALA A 498 -61.34 -3.91 8.10
N HIS A 499 -62.32 -3.32 8.79
CA HIS A 499 -63.00 -2.09 8.37
C HIS A 499 -62.84 -1.02 9.46
N VAL A 500 -62.54 0.21 9.05
CA VAL A 500 -62.47 1.38 9.92
C VAL A 500 -63.66 2.28 9.61
N ALA A 501 -64.42 2.61 10.64
CA ALA A 501 -65.57 3.49 10.58
C ALA A 501 -65.38 4.74 11.46
N ILE A 502 -65.89 5.87 10.98
CA ILE A 502 -65.96 7.16 11.68
C ILE A 502 -67.45 7.52 11.77
N GLU A 503 -67.94 7.79 12.99
CA GLU A 503 -69.35 8.15 13.24
C GLU A 503 -70.39 7.17 12.63
N GLY A 504 -70.03 5.88 12.54
CA GLY A 504 -70.91 4.83 12.00
C GLY A 504 -70.85 4.67 10.48
N HIS A 505 -70.09 5.50 9.77
CA HIS A 505 -69.82 5.36 8.35
C HIS A 505 -68.47 4.65 8.12
N THR A 506 -68.45 3.62 7.28
CA THR A 506 -67.18 2.96 6.89
C THR A 506 -66.40 3.90 5.98
N VAL A 507 -65.17 4.22 6.37
CA VAL A 507 -64.33 5.20 5.67
C VAL A 507 -63.18 4.52 4.93
N ARG A 508 -62.65 3.44 5.49
CA ARG A 508 -61.53 2.67 4.91
C ARG A 508 -61.65 1.20 5.26
N TRP A 509 -61.21 0.31 4.39
CA TRP A 509 -61.11 -1.13 4.64
C TRP A 509 -59.79 -1.68 4.12
N SER A 510 -59.36 -2.84 4.61
CA SER A 510 -58.25 -3.56 4.00
C SER A 510 -58.71 -4.18 2.69
N GLU A 511 -58.01 -3.88 1.60
CA GLU A 511 -58.27 -4.50 0.30
C GLU A 511 -57.96 -6.00 0.31
N GLU A 512 -58.61 -6.75 -0.59
CA GLU A 512 -58.33 -8.16 -0.79
C GLU A 512 -56.94 -8.31 -1.41
N SER A 513 -56.09 -9.06 -0.72
CA SER A 513 -54.76 -9.38 -1.19
C SER A 513 -54.50 -10.87 -1.04
N SER A 514 -53.43 -11.37 -1.66
CA SER A 514 -52.97 -12.73 -1.40
C SER A 514 -52.65 -13.00 0.08
N MET A 515 -52.43 -11.93 0.87
CA MET A 515 -52.09 -12.00 2.29
C MET A 515 -53.31 -11.85 3.21
N SER A 516 -54.47 -11.48 2.64
CA SER A 516 -55.75 -11.26 3.32
C SER A 516 -56.93 -11.78 2.48
N PRO A 517 -56.94 -13.06 2.06
CA PRO A 517 -57.94 -13.57 1.14
C PRO A 517 -59.32 -13.67 1.80
N HIS A 518 -60.38 -13.35 1.07
CA HIS A 518 -61.75 -13.47 1.58
C HIS A 518 -62.18 -14.94 1.76
N LYS A 519 -61.51 -15.87 1.06
CA LYS A 519 -61.72 -17.33 1.16
C LYS A 519 -60.40 -18.03 1.44
N ILE A 520 -60.32 -18.66 2.61
CA ILE A 520 -59.15 -19.40 3.10
C ILE A 520 -59.39 -20.90 2.89
N ALA A 521 -58.69 -21.52 1.94
CA ALA A 521 -58.74 -22.96 1.70
C ALA A 521 -57.72 -23.70 2.57
N VAL A 522 -58.19 -24.62 3.42
CA VAL A 522 -57.38 -25.37 4.40
C VAL A 522 -57.24 -26.83 4.01
N VAL A 523 -56.00 -27.33 3.93
CA VAL A 523 -55.64 -28.71 3.55
C VAL A 523 -55.13 -29.56 4.72
N ALA A 524 -55.12 -30.89 4.53
CA ALA A 524 -54.72 -31.87 5.55
C ALA A 524 -53.24 -31.81 5.94
N ALA A 525 -52.39 -31.65 4.93
CA ALA A 525 -50.93 -31.57 5.01
C ALA A 525 -50.47 -30.84 3.75
N SER A 526 -49.47 -29.97 3.86
CA SER A 526 -49.01 -29.16 2.73
C SER A 526 -48.43 -30.06 1.63
N LYS A 527 -49.05 -30.01 0.45
CA LYS A 527 -48.61 -30.74 -0.75
C LYS A 527 -47.84 -29.84 -1.71
N SER A 528 -47.98 -28.53 -1.61
CA SER A 528 -47.19 -27.59 -2.39
C SER A 528 -45.79 -27.46 -1.79
N ILE A 529 -44.77 -27.53 -2.64
CA ILE A 529 -43.43 -27.09 -2.28
C ILE A 529 -43.47 -25.57 -2.25
N ASP A 530 -43.09 -24.97 -1.12
CA ASP A 530 -42.96 -23.54 -1.03
C ASP A 530 -41.71 -23.08 -1.79
N ILE A 531 -41.91 -22.73 -3.06
CA ILE A 531 -40.89 -22.17 -3.95
C ILE A 531 -40.34 -20.80 -3.49
N THR A 532 -40.81 -20.22 -2.38
CA THR A 532 -40.15 -19.03 -1.78
C THR A 532 -39.26 -19.35 -0.59
N SER A 533 -39.31 -20.57 -0.05
CA SER A 533 -38.51 -20.96 1.10
C SER A 533 -37.35 -21.85 0.65
N TRP A 534 -36.12 -21.35 0.80
CA TRP A 534 -34.92 -22.14 0.47
C TRP A 534 -34.86 -23.47 1.22
N LYS A 535 -35.30 -23.50 2.49
CA LYS A 535 -35.37 -24.74 3.29
C LYS A 535 -36.30 -25.79 2.66
N ASP A 536 -37.39 -25.36 2.05
CA ASP A 536 -38.35 -26.27 1.44
C ASP A 536 -37.93 -26.70 0.03
N VAL A 537 -37.41 -25.76 -0.76
CA VAL A 537 -36.85 -26.03 -2.10
C VAL A 537 -35.65 -26.97 -2.02
N SER A 538 -34.72 -26.74 -1.10
CA SER A 538 -33.52 -27.58 -0.93
C SER A 538 -33.88 -29.00 -0.49
N THR A 539 -34.94 -29.20 0.30
CA THR A 539 -35.32 -30.51 0.82
C THR A 539 -36.25 -31.30 -0.09
N ARG A 540 -37.26 -30.65 -0.69
CA ARG A 540 -38.34 -31.30 -1.46
C ARG A 540 -38.39 -30.93 -2.94
N GLY A 541 -37.71 -29.86 -3.37
CA GLY A 541 -37.68 -29.42 -4.77
C GLY A 541 -36.99 -30.42 -5.70
N ASP A 542 -37.51 -30.57 -6.92
CA ASP A 542 -36.77 -31.26 -7.99
C ASP A 542 -35.57 -30.41 -8.47
N ILE A 543 -34.74 -30.96 -9.35
CA ILE A 543 -33.51 -30.30 -9.82
C ILE A 543 -33.86 -28.97 -10.50
N ASP A 544 -34.88 -28.96 -11.38
CA ASP A 544 -35.29 -27.76 -12.12
C ASP A 544 -35.83 -26.66 -11.20
N THR A 545 -36.63 -27.02 -10.19
CA THR A 545 -37.15 -26.08 -9.19
C THR A 545 -36.02 -25.48 -8.36
N VAL A 546 -35.02 -26.28 -7.97
CA VAL A 546 -33.83 -25.79 -7.25
C VAL A 546 -33.05 -24.80 -8.10
N ILE A 547 -32.76 -25.14 -9.35
CA ILE A 547 -32.00 -24.28 -10.27
C ILE A 547 -32.78 -23.00 -10.59
N GLN A 548 -34.09 -23.09 -10.79
CA GLN A 548 -34.96 -21.92 -11.03
C GLN A 548 -35.00 -21.00 -9.81
N PHE A 549 -35.13 -21.57 -8.60
CA PHE A 549 -35.08 -20.80 -7.36
C PHE A 549 -33.77 -20.03 -7.23
N LEU A 550 -32.63 -20.72 -7.36
CA LEU A 550 -31.31 -20.11 -7.29
C LEU A 550 -31.09 -19.06 -8.39
N SER A 551 -31.58 -19.31 -9.61
CA SER A 551 -31.48 -18.35 -10.71
C SER A 551 -32.28 -17.07 -10.47
N SER A 552 -33.38 -17.16 -9.72
CA SER A 552 -34.23 -16.01 -9.35
C SER A 552 -33.76 -15.28 -8.09
N HIS A 553 -32.90 -15.90 -7.29
CA HIS A 553 -32.45 -15.35 -6.02
C HIS A 553 -31.36 -14.30 -6.24
N ARG A 554 -31.55 -13.09 -5.68
CA ARG A 554 -30.63 -11.96 -5.90
C ARG A 554 -29.29 -12.12 -5.17
N LYS A 555 -29.33 -12.59 -3.92
CA LYS A 555 -28.19 -12.63 -2.99
C LYS A 555 -27.73 -14.07 -2.71
N LEU A 556 -27.13 -14.72 -3.70
CA LEU A 556 -26.74 -16.14 -3.65
C LEU A 556 -25.70 -16.45 -2.56
N GLU A 557 -24.88 -15.48 -2.19
CA GLU A 557 -23.92 -15.55 -1.08
C GLU A 557 -24.58 -15.65 0.30
N THR A 558 -25.84 -15.23 0.45
CA THR A 558 -26.60 -15.34 1.71
C THR A 558 -27.28 -16.69 1.91
N ILE A 559 -27.23 -17.56 0.90
CA ILE A 559 -27.90 -18.86 0.94
C ILE A 559 -27.13 -19.81 1.86
N ASP A 560 -27.87 -20.46 2.76
CA ASP A 560 -27.35 -21.57 3.57
C ASP A 560 -27.21 -22.83 2.70
N TRP A 561 -26.02 -23.03 2.15
CA TRP A 561 -25.69 -24.17 1.28
C TRP A 561 -25.68 -25.52 2.03
N ASP A 562 -25.62 -25.54 3.37
CA ASP A 562 -25.60 -26.79 4.13
C ASP A 562 -26.92 -27.55 4.02
N LEU A 563 -28.04 -26.85 3.82
CA LEU A 563 -29.38 -27.43 3.66
C LEU A 563 -29.52 -28.37 2.44
N ILE A 564 -28.76 -28.11 1.36
CA ILE A 564 -28.78 -28.93 0.15
C ILE A 564 -27.65 -29.97 0.11
N SER A 565 -26.69 -29.88 1.03
CA SER A 565 -25.43 -30.64 1.00
C SER A 565 -25.63 -32.15 0.86
N TRP A 566 -26.59 -32.73 1.60
CA TRP A 566 -26.85 -34.17 1.60
C TRP A 566 -27.33 -34.72 0.23
N ARG A 567 -27.91 -33.85 -0.62
CA ARG A 567 -28.35 -34.21 -1.98
C ARG A 567 -27.23 -34.17 -3.00
N LEU A 568 -26.10 -33.53 -2.70
CA LEU A 568 -24.97 -33.38 -3.62
C LEU A 568 -24.23 -34.70 -3.90
N LYS A 569 -24.58 -35.80 -3.23
CA LYS A 569 -24.15 -37.15 -3.62
C LYS A 569 -24.73 -37.59 -4.95
N ASP A 570 -25.87 -37.01 -5.37
CA ASP A 570 -26.39 -37.20 -6.71
C ASP A 570 -25.59 -36.35 -7.71
N LYS A 571 -25.05 -37.00 -8.74
CA LYS A 571 -24.17 -36.38 -9.73
C LYS A 571 -24.92 -35.37 -10.59
N SER A 572 -26.17 -35.66 -11.00
CA SER A 572 -26.95 -34.74 -11.84
C SER A 572 -27.20 -33.40 -11.17
N LEU A 573 -27.58 -33.43 -9.89
CA LEU A 573 -27.79 -32.20 -9.12
C LEU A 573 -26.48 -31.46 -8.88
N TYR A 574 -25.40 -32.18 -8.55
CA TYR A 574 -24.07 -31.60 -8.36
C TYR A 574 -23.59 -30.87 -9.63
N ASP A 575 -23.62 -31.53 -10.79
CA ASP A 575 -23.17 -30.97 -12.06
C ASP A 575 -24.00 -29.72 -12.43
N ALA A 576 -25.31 -29.74 -12.21
CA ALA A 576 -26.20 -28.60 -12.46
C ALA A 576 -25.89 -27.41 -11.54
N LEU A 577 -25.64 -27.65 -10.26
CA LEU A 577 -25.31 -26.61 -9.29
C LEU A 577 -23.93 -25.99 -9.55
N VAL A 578 -22.92 -26.81 -9.83
CA VAL A 578 -21.57 -26.33 -10.19
C VAL A 578 -21.62 -25.50 -11.48
N ALA A 579 -22.39 -25.93 -12.48
CA ALA A 579 -22.60 -25.17 -13.71
C ALA A 579 -23.25 -23.80 -13.43
N LEU A 580 -24.30 -23.75 -12.59
CA LEU A 580 -24.95 -22.50 -12.20
C LEU A 580 -23.99 -21.57 -11.46
N LEU A 581 -23.29 -22.08 -10.43
CA LEU A 581 -22.36 -21.29 -9.62
C LEU A 581 -21.22 -20.72 -10.48
N ARG A 582 -20.66 -21.54 -11.38
CA ARG A 582 -19.62 -21.11 -12.32
C ARG A 582 -20.13 -20.06 -13.31
N SER A 583 -21.36 -20.18 -13.81
CA SER A 583 -21.97 -19.17 -14.69
C SER A 583 -22.17 -17.80 -14.01
N ARG A 584 -22.24 -17.80 -12.67
CA ARG A 584 -22.40 -16.60 -11.84
C ARG A 584 -21.10 -16.15 -11.16
N PHE A 585 -19.97 -16.83 -11.40
CA PHE A 585 -18.68 -16.60 -10.73
C PHE A 585 -18.72 -16.72 -9.20
N ILE A 586 -19.61 -17.55 -8.65
CA ILE A 586 -19.75 -17.75 -7.20
C ILE A 586 -19.01 -19.01 -6.78
N TYR A 587 -18.21 -18.92 -5.74
CA TYR A 587 -17.58 -20.07 -5.10
C TYR A 587 -18.33 -20.43 -3.81
N SER A 588 -18.68 -21.71 -3.65
CA SER A 588 -19.28 -22.24 -2.41
C SER A 588 -18.50 -23.47 -1.94
N ASP A 589 -17.87 -23.36 -0.78
CA ASP A 589 -17.09 -24.46 -0.19
C ASP A 589 -17.94 -25.72 0.07
N VAL A 590 -19.21 -25.53 0.49
CA VAL A 590 -20.14 -26.62 0.78
C VAL A 590 -20.47 -27.45 -0.46
N VAL A 591 -20.64 -26.80 -1.62
CA VAL A 591 -20.94 -27.47 -2.89
C VAL A 591 -19.67 -28.05 -3.50
N ASN A 592 -18.61 -27.24 -3.56
CA ASN A 592 -17.39 -27.59 -4.27
C ASN A 592 -16.60 -28.71 -3.59
N LYS A 593 -16.69 -28.91 -2.27
CA LYS A 593 -16.06 -30.06 -1.58
C LYS A 593 -16.56 -31.43 -2.08
N TYR A 594 -17.78 -31.51 -2.63
CA TYR A 594 -18.29 -32.75 -3.24
C TYR A 594 -17.59 -33.09 -4.56
N ALA A 595 -16.74 -32.22 -5.11
CA ALA A 595 -15.87 -32.54 -6.23
C ALA A 595 -14.97 -33.75 -5.94
N PHE A 596 -14.49 -33.90 -4.70
CA PHE A 596 -13.72 -35.08 -4.28
C PHE A 596 -14.54 -36.36 -4.34
N PHE A 597 -15.84 -36.30 -4.03
CA PHE A 597 -16.73 -37.46 -4.09
C PHE A 597 -17.00 -37.89 -5.54
N HIS A 598 -17.16 -36.93 -6.45
CA HIS A 598 -17.45 -37.18 -7.87
C HIS A 598 -16.21 -37.33 -8.77
N ASN A 599 -15.01 -37.14 -8.19
CA ASN A 599 -13.74 -37.07 -8.90
C ASN A 599 -13.72 -36.00 -10.02
N ASP A 600 -14.31 -34.83 -9.76
CA ASP A 600 -14.22 -33.67 -10.66
C ASP A 600 -12.89 -32.95 -10.44
N HIS A 601 -11.90 -33.28 -11.26
CA HIS A 601 -10.57 -32.69 -11.20
C HIS A 601 -10.57 -31.16 -11.32
N LYS A 602 -11.48 -30.57 -12.10
CA LYS A 602 -11.52 -29.12 -12.30
C LYS A 602 -11.97 -28.41 -11.01
N THR A 603 -13.04 -28.86 -10.40
CA THR A 603 -13.54 -28.24 -9.16
C THR A 603 -12.69 -28.62 -7.95
N ILE A 604 -12.01 -29.77 -7.95
CA ILE A 604 -10.97 -30.07 -6.94
C ILE A 604 -9.85 -29.02 -6.99
N ALA A 605 -9.40 -28.63 -8.20
CA ALA A 605 -8.44 -27.53 -8.38
C ALA A 605 -8.95 -26.24 -7.74
N GLU A 606 -10.20 -25.88 -8.05
CA GLU A 606 -10.86 -24.68 -7.53
C GLU A 606 -10.92 -24.71 -5.99
N VAL A 607 -11.25 -25.85 -5.36
CA VAL A 607 -11.29 -25.98 -3.89
C VAL A 607 -9.93 -25.79 -3.26
N ILE A 608 -8.90 -26.45 -3.79
CA ILE A 608 -7.55 -26.36 -3.21
C ILE A 608 -7.02 -24.92 -3.33
N GLN A 609 -7.24 -24.27 -4.47
CA GLN A 609 -6.86 -22.87 -4.67
C GLN A 609 -7.58 -21.91 -3.71
N ASN A 610 -8.86 -22.16 -3.38
CA ASN A 610 -9.68 -21.31 -2.53
C ASN A 610 -9.47 -21.51 -1.03
N ARG A 611 -9.23 -22.76 -0.59
CA ARG A 611 -9.32 -23.13 0.81
C ARG A 611 -7.97 -23.24 1.51
N LEU A 612 -6.96 -23.71 0.80
CA LEU A 612 -5.70 -24.12 1.43
C LEU A 612 -4.66 -23.05 1.21
N ASP A 613 -4.10 -22.55 2.31
CA ASP A 613 -2.87 -21.78 2.22
C ASP A 613 -1.79 -22.70 1.61
N PRO A 614 -1.02 -22.25 0.60
CA PRO A 614 0.16 -22.98 0.14
C PRO A 614 1.03 -23.57 1.27
N TYR A 615 1.11 -22.89 2.43
CA TYR A 615 1.84 -23.38 3.60
C TYR A 615 1.21 -24.61 4.29
N GLU A 616 -0.08 -24.87 4.10
CA GLU A 616 -0.79 -26.04 4.67
C GLU A 616 -0.65 -27.30 3.80
N VAL A 617 -0.50 -27.14 2.48
CA VAL A 617 -0.41 -28.27 1.52
C VAL A 617 1.02 -28.69 1.19
N GLY A 618 2.01 -27.87 1.54
CA GLY A 618 3.42 -28.14 1.28
C GLY A 618 3.86 -27.82 -0.16
N PRO A 619 5.16 -28.02 -0.47
CA PRO A 619 5.72 -27.71 -1.79
C PRO A 619 5.01 -28.51 -2.88
N GLY A 620 4.68 -27.81 -3.97
CA GLY A 620 3.86 -28.26 -5.11
C GLY A 620 3.75 -29.77 -5.24
N ASN A 621 2.64 -30.32 -4.76
CA ASN A 621 2.28 -31.72 -4.98
C ASN A 621 2.01 -31.93 -6.48
N GLU A 622 3.08 -32.10 -7.27
CA GLU A 622 3.00 -32.98 -8.42
C GLU A 622 2.66 -34.36 -7.84
N CYS A 623 1.38 -34.70 -7.81
CA CYS A 623 0.89 -36.04 -7.48
C CYS A 623 0.66 -36.77 -8.80
N PRO A 624 1.71 -37.23 -9.52
CA PRO A 624 1.56 -37.79 -10.87
C PRO A 624 0.60 -39.00 -10.94
N ASN A 625 0.32 -39.65 -9.80
CA ASN A 625 -0.55 -40.81 -9.73
C ASN A 625 -2.00 -40.54 -9.28
N TYR A 626 -2.32 -39.34 -8.74
CA TYR A 626 -3.67 -39.06 -8.22
C TYR A 626 -4.23 -37.70 -8.67
N PHE A 627 -3.37 -36.71 -8.94
CA PHE A 627 -3.77 -35.36 -9.35
C PHE A 627 -2.70 -34.74 -10.25
N GLN A 628 -2.90 -34.78 -11.57
CA GLN A 628 -2.25 -33.83 -12.50
C GLN A 628 -2.92 -32.48 -12.35
N LEU A 629 -2.68 -31.81 -11.23
CA LEU A 629 -3.19 -30.48 -10.96
C LEU A 629 -2.03 -29.49 -11.03
N ASP A 630 -2.00 -28.68 -12.09
CA ASP A 630 -1.17 -27.48 -12.20
C ASP A 630 -1.67 -26.42 -11.20
N MET A 631 -1.62 -26.71 -9.90
CA MET A 631 -2.20 -25.86 -8.85
C MET A 631 -1.49 -24.51 -8.76
N TYR A 632 -0.19 -24.52 -9.07
CA TYR A 632 0.72 -23.38 -8.86
C TYR A 632 1.39 -22.87 -10.13
N ASN A 633 1.16 -23.50 -11.29
CA ASN A 633 1.68 -22.98 -12.56
C ASN A 633 0.83 -21.84 -13.14
N ASN A 634 -0.34 -21.56 -12.54
CA ASN A 634 -1.24 -20.51 -13.00
C ASN A 634 -1.70 -19.59 -11.86
N TYR A 635 -0.86 -18.58 -11.56
CA TYR A 635 -1.30 -17.25 -11.08
C TYR A 635 -2.27 -17.25 -9.88
N GLY A 636 -1.90 -17.89 -8.77
CA GLY A 636 -2.56 -17.68 -7.49
C GLY A 636 -2.14 -16.34 -6.85
N ALA A 637 -3.05 -15.69 -6.11
CA ALA A 637 -2.80 -14.42 -5.42
C ALA A 637 -1.63 -14.50 -4.40
N CYS A 638 -1.44 -15.65 -3.76
CA CYS A 638 -0.34 -15.89 -2.81
C CYS A 638 1.05 -15.95 -3.47
N MET A 639 1.17 -16.49 -4.69
CA MET A 639 2.44 -16.51 -5.43
C MET A 639 2.70 -15.19 -6.15
N MET A 640 1.67 -14.52 -6.66
CA MET A 640 1.81 -13.17 -7.24
C MET A 640 2.29 -12.16 -6.20
N ALA A 641 1.82 -12.26 -4.94
CA ALA A 641 2.32 -11.46 -3.82
C ALA A 641 3.83 -11.69 -3.54
N CYS A 642 4.39 -12.79 -4.01
CA CYS A 642 5.82 -13.12 -3.84
C CYS A 642 6.69 -12.73 -5.04
N ILE A 643 6.06 -12.32 -6.15
CA ILE A 643 6.70 -11.80 -7.36
C ILE A 643 6.60 -10.27 -7.44
N GLU A 644 5.75 -9.63 -6.61
CA GLU A 644 5.82 -8.17 -6.39
C GLU A 644 7.17 -7.82 -5.79
N HIS A 645 8.12 -7.54 -6.67
CA HIS A 645 9.50 -7.28 -6.34
C HIS A 645 9.57 -6.02 -5.49
N VAL A 646 10.01 -6.20 -4.25
CA VAL A 646 10.28 -5.10 -3.35
C VAL A 646 11.76 -4.80 -3.40
N GLU A 647 12.06 -3.52 -3.64
CA GLU A 647 13.42 -3.03 -3.62
C GLU A 647 13.77 -2.43 -2.25
N PHE A 648 14.97 -2.73 -1.77
CA PHE A 648 15.53 -2.16 -0.55
C PHE A 648 16.69 -1.24 -0.91
N THR A 649 16.45 0.07 -0.91
CA THR A 649 17.46 1.05 -1.31
C THR A 649 17.40 2.33 -0.47
N PRO A 650 18.56 2.93 -0.13
CA PRO A 650 19.89 2.32 -0.18
C PRO A 650 20.05 1.31 0.96
N PHE A 651 20.69 0.17 0.71
CA PHE A 651 21.12 -0.76 1.76
C PHE A 651 22.63 -0.95 1.70
N ILE A 652 23.32 -0.56 2.76
CA ILE A 652 24.78 -0.63 2.87
C ILE A 652 25.13 -1.64 3.96
N VAL A 653 25.75 -2.75 3.54
CA VAL A 653 26.30 -3.75 4.46
C VAL A 653 27.47 -3.12 5.23
N ARG A 654 27.36 -3.08 6.57
CA ARG A 654 28.44 -2.58 7.44
C ARG A 654 29.61 -3.56 7.55
N ARG A 655 29.33 -4.86 7.41
CA ARG A 655 30.32 -5.91 7.66
C ARG A 655 30.33 -6.95 6.56
N THR A 656 31.48 -7.10 5.90
CA THR A 656 31.69 -8.04 4.80
C THR A 656 32.01 -9.44 5.31
N HIS A 657 32.77 -9.57 6.41
CA HIS A 657 33.06 -10.86 7.04
C HIS A 657 32.13 -11.13 8.23
N ARG A 658 31.40 -12.24 8.18
CA ARG A 658 30.47 -12.64 9.25
C ARG A 658 31.23 -13.28 10.41
N MET A 659 30.83 -12.95 11.63
CA MET A 659 31.26 -13.68 12.82
C MET A 659 30.31 -14.87 13.05
N LYS A 660 30.85 -16.02 13.46
CA LYS A 660 30.02 -17.18 13.86
C LYS A 660 29.06 -16.73 14.97
N GLY A 661 27.75 -16.93 14.77
CA GLY A 661 26.70 -16.56 15.73
C GLY A 661 25.96 -15.25 15.43
N THR A 662 26.40 -14.42 14.47
CA THR A 662 25.70 -13.17 14.08
C THR A 662 25.29 -13.17 12.60
N GLU A 663 24.62 -14.25 12.17
CA GLU A 663 24.16 -14.40 10.76
C GLU A 663 22.86 -13.64 10.44
N ILE A 664 22.39 -12.81 11.37
CA ILE A 664 21.11 -12.12 11.25
C ILE A 664 21.26 -10.89 10.35
N ILE A 665 20.39 -10.78 9.33
CA ILE A 665 20.27 -9.58 8.50
C ILE A 665 19.84 -8.40 9.42
N PRO A 666 20.60 -7.29 9.52
CA PRO A 666 20.34 -6.23 10.50
C PRO A 666 19.00 -5.51 10.32
N ASN A 667 18.60 -5.23 9.07
CA ASN A 667 17.33 -4.59 8.77
C ASN A 667 16.18 -5.61 8.93
N LYS A 668 15.23 -5.32 9.84
CA LYS A 668 14.11 -6.20 10.19
C LYS A 668 13.18 -6.44 9.00
N ASP A 669 12.88 -5.39 8.23
CA ASP A 669 11.94 -5.46 7.10
C ASP A 669 12.53 -6.30 5.96
N LEU A 670 13.79 -6.04 5.59
CA LEU A 670 14.54 -6.84 4.62
C LEU A 670 14.62 -8.31 5.06
N ARG A 671 14.89 -8.56 6.34
CA ARG A 671 14.98 -9.92 6.89
C ARG A 671 13.65 -10.65 6.79
N ASN A 672 12.56 -10.00 7.18
CA ASN A 672 11.22 -10.57 7.16
C ASN A 672 10.77 -10.85 5.72
N TYR A 673 10.96 -9.87 4.82
CA TYR A 673 10.62 -10.03 3.41
C TYR A 673 11.44 -11.14 2.75
N TYR A 674 12.77 -11.15 2.95
CA TYR A 674 13.63 -12.19 2.38
C TYR A 674 13.29 -13.59 2.92
N ARG A 675 12.92 -13.71 4.20
CA ARG A 675 12.44 -14.97 4.79
C ARG A 675 11.13 -15.42 4.15
N MET A 676 10.15 -14.53 4.04
CA MET A 676 8.88 -14.81 3.37
C MET A 676 9.11 -15.23 1.92
N PHE A 677 9.93 -14.49 1.17
CA PHE A 677 10.31 -14.83 -0.19
C PHE A 677 10.93 -16.23 -0.31
N CYS A 678 11.89 -16.58 0.55
CA CYS A 678 12.48 -17.92 0.56
C CYS A 678 11.44 -19.00 0.87
N HIS A 679 10.55 -18.77 1.84
CA HIS A 679 9.47 -19.70 2.15
C HIS A 679 8.54 -19.90 0.96
N THR A 680 8.20 -18.84 0.22
CA THR A 680 7.36 -18.98 -0.98
C THR A 680 8.07 -19.71 -2.10
N LEU A 681 9.35 -19.43 -2.33
CA LEU A 681 10.10 -20.16 -3.35
C LEU A 681 10.18 -21.66 -3.07
N CYS A 682 10.19 -22.06 -1.80
CA CYS A 682 10.10 -23.47 -1.42
C CYS A 682 8.76 -24.10 -1.82
N LEU A 683 7.68 -23.33 -1.98
CA LEU A 683 6.37 -23.85 -2.36
C LEU A 683 6.27 -24.18 -3.85
N LEU A 684 7.15 -23.63 -4.68
CA LEU A 684 7.15 -23.83 -6.12
C LEU A 684 7.69 -25.23 -6.48
N PRO A 685 7.07 -25.94 -7.44
CA PRO A 685 7.57 -27.24 -7.90
C PRO A 685 8.96 -27.12 -8.54
N SER A 686 9.23 -26.00 -9.21
CA SER A 686 10.55 -25.65 -9.73
C SER A 686 10.72 -24.13 -9.84
N LEU A 687 11.97 -23.67 -9.82
CA LEU A 687 12.30 -22.26 -9.96
C LEU A 687 12.44 -21.88 -11.44
N GLU A 688 11.58 -21.00 -11.90
CA GLU A 688 11.72 -20.31 -13.19
C GLU A 688 12.81 -19.23 -13.21
N ASP A 689 13.15 -18.76 -14.42
CA ASP A 689 14.19 -17.77 -14.68
C ASP A 689 13.99 -16.43 -13.93
N GLN A 690 12.73 -15.99 -13.80
CA GLN A 690 12.36 -14.78 -13.05
C GLN A 690 12.71 -14.89 -11.56
N HIS A 691 12.55 -16.07 -10.96
CA HIS A 691 12.86 -16.29 -9.54
C HIS A 691 14.37 -16.23 -9.30
N TYR A 692 15.17 -16.75 -10.22
CA TYR A 692 16.63 -16.65 -10.16
C TYR A 692 17.11 -15.20 -10.24
N LEU A 693 16.45 -14.36 -11.04
CA LEU A 693 16.75 -12.93 -11.14
C LEU A 693 16.51 -12.20 -9.80
N VAL A 694 15.36 -12.43 -9.16
CA VAL A 694 15.03 -11.81 -7.86
C VAL A 694 15.94 -12.34 -6.75
N LEU A 695 16.24 -13.64 -6.75
CA LEU A 695 17.21 -14.24 -5.83
C LEU A 695 18.59 -13.60 -5.98
N ALA A 696 19.05 -13.41 -7.21
CA ALA A 696 20.32 -12.75 -7.52
C ALA A 696 20.35 -11.32 -6.97
N TYR A 697 19.28 -10.54 -7.15
CA TYR A 697 19.14 -9.20 -6.53
C TYR A 697 19.34 -9.25 -5.01
N PHE A 698 18.63 -10.12 -4.29
CA PHE A 698 18.77 -10.19 -2.83
C PHE A 698 20.17 -10.65 -2.41
N GLN A 699 20.81 -11.54 -3.16
CA GLN A 699 22.19 -11.93 -2.89
C GLN A 699 23.18 -10.76 -3.12
N ILE A 700 22.92 -9.86 -4.09
CA ILE A 700 23.70 -8.63 -4.29
C ILE A 700 23.53 -7.69 -3.09
N VAL A 701 22.29 -7.44 -2.67
CA VAL A 701 21.97 -6.59 -1.50
C VAL A 701 22.66 -7.12 -0.24
N LEU A 702 22.77 -8.44 -0.09
CA LEU A 702 23.46 -9.11 1.02
C LEU A 702 24.98 -9.26 0.83
N ASN A 703 25.54 -8.69 -0.25
CA ASN A 703 26.95 -8.71 -0.62
C ASN A 703 27.55 -10.13 -0.75
N ARG A 704 26.80 -11.07 -1.36
CA ARG A 704 27.19 -12.47 -1.58
C ARG A 704 27.48 -12.74 -3.07
N ILE A 705 28.43 -12.00 -3.64
CA ILE A 705 28.65 -11.94 -5.10
C ILE A 705 28.94 -13.30 -5.76
N ASP A 706 29.71 -14.19 -5.12
CA ASP A 706 30.01 -15.51 -5.69
C ASP A 706 28.73 -16.33 -5.91
N THR A 707 27.82 -16.32 -4.92
CA THR A 707 26.51 -16.99 -5.04
C THR A 707 25.62 -16.34 -6.09
N VAL A 708 25.77 -15.02 -6.31
CA VAL A 708 25.03 -14.31 -7.35
C VAL A 708 25.45 -14.81 -8.72
N LEU A 709 26.76 -14.93 -8.98
CA LEU A 709 27.29 -15.39 -10.27
C LEU A 709 26.80 -16.81 -10.59
N ASP A 710 26.78 -17.70 -9.60
CA ASP A 710 26.26 -19.06 -9.73
C ASP A 710 24.76 -19.11 -10.02
N LEU A 711 23.96 -18.30 -9.32
CA LEU A 711 22.50 -18.25 -9.51
C LEU A 711 22.13 -17.58 -10.84
N PHE A 712 22.80 -16.49 -11.18
CA PHE A 712 22.57 -15.74 -12.42
C PHE A 712 22.89 -16.57 -13.66
N GLY A 713 23.92 -17.42 -13.59
CA GLY A 713 24.27 -18.36 -14.66
C GLY A 713 23.22 -19.44 -14.95
N ARG A 714 22.20 -19.60 -14.09
CA ARG A 714 21.10 -20.59 -14.30
C ARG A 714 19.95 -20.07 -15.15
N ILE A 715 19.90 -18.75 -15.41
CA ILE A 715 18.86 -18.09 -16.19
C ILE A 715 19.00 -18.48 -17.66
N LYS A 716 17.95 -19.06 -18.26
CA LYS A 716 17.94 -19.51 -19.66
C LYS A 716 17.21 -18.55 -20.59
N ASN A 717 15.97 -18.19 -20.26
CA ASN A 717 15.13 -17.29 -21.03
C ASN A 717 15.12 -15.88 -20.42
N LYS A 718 15.77 -14.94 -21.12
CA LYS A 718 15.87 -13.54 -20.71
C LYS A 718 14.86 -12.61 -21.37
N ALA A 719 14.09 -13.08 -22.36
CA ALA A 719 13.21 -12.22 -23.15
C ALA A 719 12.16 -11.44 -22.33
N PRO A 720 11.51 -12.01 -21.28
CA PRO A 720 10.49 -11.29 -20.53
C PRO A 720 10.98 -10.11 -19.67
N PHE A 721 12.28 -10.09 -19.33
CA PHE A 721 12.89 -9.12 -18.42
C PHE A 721 14.28 -8.69 -18.92
N GLU A 722 14.42 -8.51 -20.24
CA GLU A 722 15.70 -8.26 -20.91
C GLU A 722 16.45 -7.06 -20.32
N MET A 723 15.74 -5.97 -20.02
CA MET A 723 16.35 -4.77 -19.43
C MET A 723 16.94 -5.03 -18.05
N GLN A 724 16.17 -5.66 -17.15
CA GLN A 724 16.62 -5.97 -15.79
C GLN A 724 17.78 -6.95 -15.82
N TYR A 725 17.70 -7.95 -16.71
CA TYR A 725 18.79 -8.89 -16.93
C TYR A 725 20.05 -8.18 -17.42
N ASP A 726 19.94 -7.31 -18.43
CA ASP A 726 21.07 -6.59 -19.01
C ASP A 726 21.72 -5.66 -17.99
N TYR A 727 20.93 -4.92 -17.21
CA TYR A 727 21.45 -4.09 -16.12
C TYR A 727 22.24 -4.91 -15.09
N MET A 728 21.64 -6.00 -14.60
CA MET A 728 22.31 -6.85 -13.61
C MET A 728 23.54 -7.54 -14.20
N ASN A 729 23.49 -7.96 -15.47
CA ASN A 729 24.63 -8.55 -16.16
C ASN A 729 25.77 -7.53 -16.35
N GLY A 730 25.44 -6.28 -16.70
CA GLY A 730 26.41 -5.19 -16.83
C GLY A 730 27.05 -4.83 -15.49
N PHE A 731 26.28 -4.82 -14.41
CA PHE A 731 26.81 -4.65 -13.05
C PHE A 731 27.70 -5.82 -12.61
N LEU A 732 27.27 -7.06 -12.84
CA LEU A 732 28.03 -8.26 -12.48
C LEU A 732 29.31 -8.43 -13.29
N ASP A 733 29.41 -7.80 -14.46
CA ASP A 733 30.62 -7.79 -15.27
C ASP A 733 31.82 -7.19 -14.52
N PHE A 734 31.58 -6.21 -13.63
CA PHE A 734 32.61 -5.62 -12.77
C PHE A 734 33.26 -6.60 -11.79
N TYR A 735 32.63 -7.74 -11.53
CA TYR A 735 33.13 -8.78 -10.64
C TYR A 735 33.75 -9.96 -11.38
N ARG A 736 33.67 -9.98 -12.72
CA ARG A 736 34.33 -10.97 -13.58
C ARG A 736 35.79 -10.61 -13.79
N GLU A 737 36.57 -11.58 -14.28
CA GLU A 737 38.02 -11.42 -14.45
C GLU A 737 38.44 -10.62 -15.70
N ASP A 738 37.51 -10.30 -16.62
CA ASP A 738 37.83 -9.58 -17.85
C ASP A 738 38.06 -8.08 -17.57
N PRO A 739 39.28 -7.54 -17.76
CA PRO A 739 39.60 -6.15 -17.46
C PRO A 739 38.97 -5.14 -18.45
N ALA A 740 38.44 -5.60 -19.58
CA ALA A 740 37.82 -4.72 -20.58
C ALA A 740 36.35 -4.39 -20.29
N PHE A 741 35.70 -5.18 -19.42
CA PHE A 741 34.27 -5.09 -19.08
C PHE A 741 33.36 -4.93 -20.32
N PRO A 742 33.45 -5.85 -21.30
CA PRO A 742 32.77 -5.70 -22.59
C PRO A 742 31.24 -5.64 -22.46
N ILE A 743 30.67 -6.40 -21.53
CA ILE A 743 29.22 -6.48 -21.33
C ILE A 743 28.72 -5.19 -20.68
N ALA A 744 29.43 -4.67 -19.67
CA ALA A 744 29.08 -3.39 -19.05
C ALA A 744 29.06 -2.25 -20.08
N ARG A 745 30.04 -2.21 -20.99
CA ARG A 745 30.13 -1.21 -22.07
C ARG A 745 29.00 -1.34 -23.09
N GLU A 746 28.68 -2.57 -23.50
CA GLU A 746 27.58 -2.84 -24.44
C GLU A 746 26.23 -2.39 -23.88
N VAL A 747 25.93 -2.80 -22.63
CA VAL A 747 24.67 -2.48 -21.95
C VAL A 747 24.52 -0.97 -21.73
N ALA A 748 25.57 -0.30 -21.26
CA ALA A 748 25.54 1.15 -21.03
C ALA A 748 25.29 1.95 -22.32
N LEU A 749 25.79 1.47 -23.46
CA LEU A 749 25.52 2.08 -24.77
C LEU A 749 24.10 1.80 -25.25
N LYS A 750 23.61 0.56 -25.10
CA LYS A 750 22.26 0.13 -25.52
C LYS A 750 21.16 0.99 -24.89
N TYR A 751 21.27 1.30 -23.60
CA TYR A 751 20.23 2.02 -22.85
C TYR A 751 20.54 3.51 -22.58
N LYS A 752 21.53 4.09 -23.27
CA LYS A 752 21.98 5.48 -23.07
C LYS A 752 20.87 6.54 -23.23
N GLN A 753 19.93 6.32 -24.15
CA GLN A 753 18.83 7.25 -24.47
C GLN A 753 17.46 6.72 -24.02
N TYR A 754 17.42 5.85 -23.01
CA TYR A 754 16.16 5.32 -22.51
C TYR A 754 15.25 6.45 -21.95
N PRO A 755 13.93 6.46 -22.22
CA PRO A 755 13.03 7.54 -21.85
C PRO A 755 12.80 7.66 -20.33
N GLU A 756 12.85 6.55 -19.58
CA GLU A 756 12.64 6.61 -18.14
C GLU A 756 13.82 7.23 -17.42
N LYS A 757 13.55 8.24 -16.59
CA LYS A 757 14.56 8.91 -15.77
C LYS A 757 15.31 7.92 -14.88
N ARG A 758 14.60 7.04 -14.16
CA ARG A 758 15.17 6.13 -13.16
C ARG A 758 16.13 5.12 -13.80
N TRP A 759 15.69 4.38 -14.83
CA TRP A 759 16.57 3.44 -15.53
C TRP A 759 17.72 4.14 -16.25
N LYS A 760 17.47 5.30 -16.87
CA LYS A 760 18.53 6.10 -17.47
C LYS A 760 19.61 6.48 -16.45
N GLU A 761 19.23 6.86 -15.23
CA GLU A 761 20.17 7.12 -14.14
C GLU A 761 20.98 5.87 -13.78
N PHE A 762 20.34 4.70 -13.64
CA PHE A 762 21.02 3.44 -13.36
C PHE A 762 22.07 3.07 -14.43
N PHE A 763 21.70 3.09 -15.71
CA PHE A 763 22.65 2.82 -16.80
C PHE A 763 23.73 3.90 -16.93
N SER A 764 23.39 5.17 -16.65
CA SER A 764 24.37 6.26 -16.61
C SER A 764 25.40 6.08 -15.49
N GLY A 765 25.01 5.44 -14.37
CA GLY A 765 25.92 5.08 -13.28
C GLY A 765 27.02 4.12 -13.75
N ILE A 766 26.65 3.05 -14.46
CA ILE A 766 27.61 2.11 -15.08
C ILE A 766 28.55 2.85 -16.04
N GLN A 767 27.99 3.70 -16.92
CA GLN A 767 28.78 4.48 -17.87
C GLN A 767 29.75 5.45 -17.16
N THR A 768 29.32 6.08 -16.07
CA THR A 768 30.13 7.01 -15.31
C THR A 768 31.32 6.30 -14.68
N GLN A 769 31.10 5.11 -14.08
CA GLN A 769 32.18 4.31 -13.49
C GLN A 769 33.18 3.84 -14.55
N LEU A 770 32.72 3.43 -15.74
CA LEU A 770 33.58 3.07 -16.87
C LEU A 770 34.40 4.26 -17.38
N ASN A 771 33.77 5.43 -17.56
CA ASN A 771 34.47 6.65 -17.99
C ASN A 771 35.52 7.08 -16.97
N GLU A 772 35.23 6.91 -15.67
CA GLU A 772 36.17 7.20 -14.61
C GLU A 772 37.38 6.25 -14.64
N LEU A 773 37.15 4.94 -14.78
CA LEU A 773 38.21 3.96 -14.92
C LEU A 773 39.15 4.30 -16.10
N ASP A 774 38.56 4.70 -17.23
CA ASP A 774 39.31 5.12 -18.43
C ASP A 774 40.11 6.41 -18.16
N SER A 775 39.56 7.36 -17.38
CA SER A 775 40.21 8.64 -17.06
C SER A 775 41.37 8.53 -16.06
N VAL A 776 41.34 7.52 -15.18
CA VAL A 776 42.26 7.34 -14.05
C VAL A 776 43.55 6.61 -14.47
N SER A 777 43.62 6.09 -15.70
CA SER A 777 44.76 5.35 -16.25
C SER A 777 46.01 6.21 -16.58
N GLY A 778 46.30 7.28 -15.81
CA GLY A 778 47.41 8.19 -16.09
C GLY A 778 47.71 9.29 -15.07
N VAL A 779 47.74 9.00 -13.76
CA VAL A 779 48.12 10.02 -12.76
C VAL A 779 49.35 9.59 -11.95
N ASP A 780 50.48 10.23 -12.23
CA ASP A 780 51.69 10.23 -11.40
C ASP A 780 51.48 11.09 -10.15
N SER A 781 51.87 10.56 -8.99
CA SER A 781 51.58 11.11 -7.67
C SER A 781 52.61 12.15 -7.23
N ALA A 782 52.16 13.31 -6.76
CA ALA A 782 53.00 14.37 -6.19
C ALA A 782 53.05 14.26 -4.65
N THR A 783 54.29 14.14 -4.14
CA THR A 783 54.70 14.01 -2.74
C THR A 783 54.35 15.20 -1.86
N SER A 784 53.93 14.92 -0.62
CA SER A 784 53.63 15.88 0.45
C SER A 784 54.81 16.06 1.41
N SER A 785 55.06 17.31 1.81
CA SER A 785 56.11 17.75 2.74
C SER A 785 55.61 17.82 4.18
N ALA A 786 56.39 17.32 5.13
CA ALA A 786 56.11 17.39 6.57
C ALA A 786 56.98 18.45 7.29
N SER A 787 56.40 19.12 8.27
CA SER A 787 56.99 20.17 9.11
C SER A 787 57.57 19.64 10.43
N SER A 788 58.48 20.42 11.01
CA SER A 788 59.39 20.08 12.11
C SER A 788 58.80 20.33 13.51
N GLY A 789 59.18 19.46 14.45
CA GLY A 789 59.08 19.69 15.90
C GLY A 789 60.41 19.36 16.59
N GLN A 790 60.77 20.13 17.61
CA GLN A 790 61.94 19.89 18.47
C GLN A 790 61.53 19.12 19.73
N ASP A 791 62.28 18.06 20.08
CA ASP A 791 62.75 17.74 21.44
C ASP A 791 63.77 16.57 21.40
N VAL A 792 64.36 16.17 22.54
CA VAL A 792 65.53 15.25 22.64
C VAL A 792 65.09 13.81 22.93
N SER A 793 65.37 12.87 22.02
CA SER A 793 65.08 11.42 22.14
C SER A 793 65.93 10.56 21.18
N LEU A 794 65.94 9.23 21.36
CA LEU A 794 66.42 8.26 20.36
C LEU A 794 65.27 8.08 19.35
N VAL A 795 65.47 8.52 18.11
CA VAL A 795 64.41 8.53 17.09
C VAL A 795 64.72 7.47 16.05
N MET A 796 63.78 6.54 15.86
CA MET A 796 63.80 5.60 14.74
C MET A 796 62.88 6.13 13.64
N THR A 797 63.40 6.23 12.43
CA THR A 797 62.65 6.62 11.24
C THR A 797 62.72 5.47 10.23
N MET A 798 61.58 4.85 9.94
CA MET A 798 61.49 3.73 9.00
C MET A 798 61.49 4.23 7.54
N GLY A 799 62.27 3.59 6.66
CA GLY A 799 62.28 3.79 5.21
C GLY A 799 61.91 2.51 4.45
N GLN A 800 61.87 2.56 3.10
CA GLN A 800 61.59 1.38 2.28
C GLN A 800 62.76 0.37 2.32
N GLY A 801 62.65 -0.66 3.16
CA GLY A 801 63.64 -1.73 3.26
C GLY A 801 64.88 -1.42 4.12
N SER A 802 64.91 -0.26 4.78
CA SER A 802 65.91 0.14 5.76
C SER A 802 65.29 1.07 6.81
N PHE A 803 65.97 1.30 7.93
CA PHE A 803 65.54 2.31 8.91
C PHE A 803 66.73 3.08 9.45
N ASP A 804 66.48 4.33 9.79
CA ASP A 804 67.45 5.28 10.28
C ASP A 804 67.27 5.47 11.79
N LEU A 805 68.37 5.31 12.54
CA LEU A 805 68.42 5.61 13.96
C LEU A 805 69.20 6.90 14.16
N LYS A 806 68.52 7.91 14.70
CA LYS A 806 69.11 9.20 15.08
C LYS A 806 69.14 9.33 16.58
N GLN A 807 70.34 9.49 17.13
CA GLN A 807 70.56 9.65 18.56
C GLN A 807 70.93 11.10 18.89
N ARG A 808 70.25 11.70 19.87
CA ARG A 808 70.56 13.05 20.36
C ARG A 808 71.23 12.97 21.74
N GLY A 809 72.58 13.02 21.75
CA GLY A 809 73.44 12.94 22.95
C GLY A 809 74.21 11.61 23.09
N ARG A 810 75.45 11.64 23.61
CA ARG A 810 76.32 10.44 23.75
C ARG A 810 75.95 9.58 24.97
N ARG A 811 75.04 8.61 24.79
CA ARG A 811 74.72 7.64 25.88
C ARG A 811 74.57 6.17 25.46
N VAL A 812 74.48 5.82 24.17
CA VAL A 812 74.23 4.44 23.73
C VAL A 812 75.20 4.06 22.61
N GLY A 813 75.97 2.98 22.77
CA GLY A 813 76.91 2.48 21.76
C GLY A 813 76.47 1.19 21.06
N ARG A 814 75.55 0.43 21.66
CA ARG A 814 75.05 -0.86 21.13
C ARG A 814 73.55 -0.99 21.36
N CYS A 815 72.84 -1.43 20.33
CA CYS A 815 71.42 -1.76 20.37
C CYS A 815 71.18 -3.17 19.84
N VAL A 816 70.13 -3.81 20.34
CA VAL A 816 69.60 -5.06 19.80
C VAL A 816 68.31 -4.75 19.07
N VAL A 817 68.22 -5.14 17.81
CA VAL A 817 67.00 -4.99 17.00
C VAL A 817 66.30 -6.33 16.94
N LYS A 818 65.01 -6.34 17.25
CA LYS A 818 64.15 -7.53 17.24
C LYS A 818 63.01 -7.31 16.25
N TYR A 819 62.79 -8.29 15.38
CA TYR A 819 61.76 -8.26 14.35
C TYR A 819 60.60 -9.18 14.73
N TYR A 820 59.42 -8.62 14.95
CA TYR A 820 58.21 -9.37 15.30
C TYR A 820 57.20 -9.30 14.14
N PRO A 821 56.96 -10.38 13.38
CA PRO A 821 55.88 -10.38 12.40
C PRO A 821 54.55 -10.21 13.11
N VAL A 822 53.66 -9.38 12.58
CA VAL A 822 52.36 -9.15 13.24
C VAL A 822 51.20 -9.20 12.25
N ASP A 823 50.08 -9.71 12.75
CA ASP A 823 48.78 -9.52 12.12
C ASP A 823 48.31 -8.08 12.39
N VAL A 824 48.47 -7.24 11.37
CA VAL A 824 48.17 -5.81 11.44
C VAL A 824 46.68 -5.55 11.60
N GLU A 825 45.81 -6.45 11.11
CA GLU A 825 44.37 -6.31 11.31
C GLU A 825 43.99 -6.51 12.78
N VAL A 826 44.57 -7.51 13.44
CA VAL A 826 44.32 -7.76 14.87
C VAL A 826 44.84 -6.61 15.73
N MET A 827 46.04 -6.10 15.44
CA MET A 827 46.58 -4.93 16.12
C MET A 827 45.67 -3.71 15.99
N PHE A 828 45.31 -3.37 14.74
CA PHE A 828 44.46 -2.24 14.45
C PHE A 828 43.09 -2.37 15.12
N SER A 829 42.52 -3.56 15.19
CA SER A 829 41.21 -3.79 15.81
C SER A 829 41.23 -3.59 17.34
N ARG A 830 42.39 -3.77 18.00
CA ARG A 830 42.54 -3.57 19.44
C ARG A 830 42.79 -2.10 19.78
N GLU A 831 43.62 -1.42 18.98
CA GLU A 831 44.05 -0.04 19.26
C GLU A 831 44.06 0.85 17.98
N PRO A 832 42.91 1.13 17.36
CA PRO A 832 42.85 1.79 16.04
C PRO A 832 43.25 3.28 16.07
N PHE A 833 43.18 3.92 17.23
CA PHE A 833 43.56 5.33 17.44
C PHE A 833 44.88 5.50 18.19
N SER A 834 45.68 4.43 18.34
CA SER A 834 47.01 4.52 18.94
C SER A 834 47.89 5.50 18.15
N ASN A 835 48.59 6.40 18.86
CA ASN A 835 49.54 7.30 18.23
C ASN A 835 50.69 6.45 17.67
N GLN A 836 51.22 6.80 16.49
CA GLN A 836 52.43 6.20 15.91
C GLN A 836 53.65 6.24 16.85
N ASN A 837 53.55 7.00 17.94
CA ASN A 837 54.50 7.00 19.05
C ASN A 837 53.78 6.60 20.36
N ALA A 838 53.76 5.31 20.68
CA ALA A 838 53.63 4.83 22.06
C ALA A 838 53.98 3.35 22.20
N THR A 839 54.78 3.08 23.23
CA THR A 839 54.97 1.89 24.08
C THR A 839 54.58 0.51 23.53
N LEU A 840 55.49 -0.46 23.66
CA LEU A 840 55.31 -1.90 23.39
C LEU A 840 53.83 -2.34 23.42
N PRO A 841 53.25 -2.69 22.25
CA PRO A 841 51.90 -3.24 22.20
C PRO A 841 51.83 -4.45 23.14
N SER A 842 50.77 -4.54 23.94
CA SER A 842 50.56 -5.67 24.88
C SER A 842 50.65 -7.06 24.20
N SER A 843 50.50 -7.12 22.86
CA SER A 843 50.68 -8.31 22.03
C SER A 843 52.12 -8.77 21.85
N VAL A 844 53.13 -7.89 21.93
CA VAL A 844 54.55 -8.25 21.73
C VAL A 844 55.11 -9.05 22.90
N ALA A 845 54.56 -8.85 24.11
CA ALA A 845 54.98 -9.59 25.31
C ALA A 845 54.73 -11.11 25.22
N LEU A 846 53.87 -11.56 24.29
CA LEU A 846 53.45 -12.96 24.15
C LEU A 846 54.08 -13.69 22.95
N VAL A 847 54.88 -13.01 22.11
CA VAL A 847 55.40 -13.55 20.83
C VAL A 847 56.93 -13.49 20.82
N LYS A 848 57.60 -14.54 20.31
CA LYS A 848 59.07 -14.53 20.13
C LYS A 848 59.48 -13.81 18.85
N PRO A 849 60.60 -13.06 18.82
CA PRO A 849 61.07 -12.38 17.62
C PRO A 849 61.52 -13.40 16.57
N ARG A 850 61.21 -13.12 15.29
CA ARG A 850 61.57 -13.97 14.14
C ARG A 850 63.05 -13.83 13.77
N ALA A 851 63.62 -12.66 14.01
CA ALA A 851 65.05 -12.40 13.88
C ALA A 851 65.49 -11.39 14.94
N THR A 852 66.78 -11.43 15.29
CA THR A 852 67.40 -10.50 16.24
C THR A 852 68.80 -10.16 15.74
N GLU A 853 69.14 -8.88 15.68
CA GLU A 853 70.42 -8.39 15.20
C GLU A 853 71.05 -7.41 16.20
N ASP A 854 72.37 -7.51 16.35
CA ASP A 854 73.17 -6.59 17.16
C ASP A 854 73.70 -5.45 16.28
N ILE A 855 73.45 -4.21 16.68
CA ILE A 855 73.80 -3.02 15.89
C ILE A 855 74.62 -2.05 16.73
N GLN A 856 75.65 -1.48 16.12
CA GLN A 856 76.50 -0.47 16.72
C GLN A 856 76.07 0.92 16.24
N LEU A 857 75.71 1.80 17.18
CA LEU A 857 75.18 3.14 16.88
C LEU A 857 76.31 4.15 16.64
N SER A 858 76.16 4.97 15.60
CA SER A 858 77.02 6.13 15.30
C SER A 858 76.54 7.39 16.03
N ASN A 859 77.39 8.42 16.13
CA ASN A 859 77.08 9.66 16.85
C ASN A 859 76.05 10.58 16.14
N GLU A 860 75.63 10.28 14.90
CA GLU A 860 74.75 11.15 14.11
C GLU A 860 73.54 10.40 13.54
N LEU A 861 73.76 9.50 12.57
CA LEU A 861 72.74 8.73 11.87
C LEU A 861 73.28 7.33 11.59
N THR A 862 72.52 6.30 11.95
CA THR A 862 72.86 4.90 11.62
C THR A 862 71.74 4.31 10.79
N THR A 863 72.01 4.04 9.51
CA THR A 863 71.07 3.36 8.62
C THR A 863 71.28 1.86 8.70
N VAL A 864 70.22 1.12 8.98
CA VAL A 864 70.21 -0.34 9.09
C VAL A 864 69.35 -0.93 7.99
N SER A 865 69.90 -1.86 7.21
CA SER A 865 69.14 -2.59 6.20
C SER A 865 68.31 -3.71 6.82
N ILE A 866 67.04 -3.84 6.44
CA ILE A 866 66.20 -4.96 6.88
C ILE A 866 66.61 -6.23 6.11
N PRO A 867 66.71 -7.40 6.78
CA PRO A 867 67.03 -8.67 6.13
C PRO A 867 66.10 -8.99 4.94
N GLU A 868 66.66 -9.49 3.83
CA GLU A 868 65.90 -9.70 2.58
C GLU A 868 64.68 -10.61 2.73
N ASN A 869 64.77 -11.62 3.60
CA ASN A 869 63.69 -12.55 3.92
C ASN A 869 62.54 -11.93 4.74
N LEU A 870 62.73 -10.71 5.28
CA LEU A 870 61.75 -9.99 6.08
C LEU A 870 61.24 -8.72 5.38
N LYS A 871 61.89 -8.25 4.30
CA LYS A 871 61.54 -7.00 3.59
C LYS A 871 60.09 -6.90 3.11
N SER A 872 59.40 -8.02 2.85
CA SER A 872 58.00 -8.08 2.42
C SER A 872 57.00 -8.39 3.55
N THR A 873 57.48 -8.58 4.78
CA THR A 873 56.64 -8.97 5.92
C THR A 873 56.27 -7.76 6.76
N GLN A 874 54.98 -7.60 7.07
CA GLN A 874 54.52 -6.59 8.02
C GLN A 874 54.97 -6.97 9.43
N MET A 875 55.68 -6.07 10.12
CA MET A 875 56.33 -6.39 11.39
C MET A 875 56.47 -5.18 12.30
N LEU A 876 56.66 -5.44 13.59
CA LEU A 876 57.16 -4.46 14.55
C LEU A 876 58.67 -4.60 14.66
N VAL A 877 59.37 -3.48 14.48
CA VAL A 877 60.81 -3.37 14.71
C VAL A 877 61.00 -2.75 16.09
N VAL A 878 61.57 -3.54 16.99
CA VAL A 878 61.84 -3.14 18.37
C VAL A 878 63.35 -2.97 18.51
N VAL A 879 63.78 -1.75 18.84
CA VAL A 879 65.19 -1.42 19.09
C VAL A 879 65.36 -1.23 20.58
N SER A 880 66.04 -2.19 21.22
CA SER A 880 66.33 -2.18 22.65
C SER A 880 67.81 -1.79 22.87
N PRO A 881 68.11 -0.62 23.44
CA PRO A 881 69.47 -0.24 23.82
C PRO A 881 70.05 -1.16 24.90
N VAL A 882 71.30 -1.58 24.76
CA VAL A 882 71.96 -2.41 25.77
C VAL A 882 72.30 -1.54 27.00
N GLY A 883 71.69 -1.85 28.15
CA GLY A 883 71.91 -1.15 29.41
C GLY A 883 70.95 0.02 29.71
N TYR A 884 70.04 0.36 28.78
CA TYR A 884 69.06 1.43 28.92
C TYR A 884 67.68 0.99 28.39
N PRO A 885 66.99 0.06 29.05
CA PRO A 885 65.68 -0.45 28.61
C PRO A 885 64.59 0.64 28.55
N GLU A 886 64.72 1.71 29.33
CA GLU A 886 63.82 2.87 29.31
C GLU A 886 63.88 3.70 28.00
N LEU A 887 64.87 3.44 27.15
CA LEU A 887 65.04 4.08 25.83
C LEU A 887 64.66 3.15 24.67
N GLU A 888 63.91 2.08 24.94
CA GLU A 888 63.41 1.16 23.91
C GLU A 888 62.44 1.87 22.96
N VAL A 889 62.69 1.72 21.65
CA VAL A 889 61.88 2.31 20.60
C VAL A 889 61.22 1.21 19.78
N VAL A 890 59.90 1.30 19.63
CA VAL A 890 59.12 0.39 18.80
C VAL A 890 58.54 1.19 17.65
N GLN A 891 58.75 0.75 16.41
CA GLN A 891 58.05 1.30 15.25
C GLN A 891 57.50 0.18 14.37
N PRO A 892 56.28 0.33 13.83
CA PRO A 892 55.76 -0.56 12.82
C PRO A 892 56.47 -0.37 11.47
N HIS A 893 56.81 -1.48 10.82
CA HIS A 893 57.26 -1.54 9.44
C HIS A 893 56.12 -2.13 8.59
N PHE A 894 55.41 -1.27 7.86
CA PHE A 894 54.43 -1.69 6.87
C PHE A 894 55.07 -1.60 5.48
N CYS A 895 55.14 -2.73 4.78
CA CYS A 895 55.71 -2.81 3.44
C CYS A 895 54.70 -2.29 2.40
N ASP A 896 54.43 -0.98 2.36
CA ASP A 896 53.49 -0.43 1.39
C ASP A 896 54.15 -0.12 0.03
N SER A 897 53.53 -0.64 -1.02
CA SER A 897 53.76 -0.17 -2.40
C SER A 897 52.51 0.52 -2.98
N MET A 898 51.52 0.76 -2.11
CA MET A 898 50.25 1.38 -2.44
C MET A 898 50.35 2.90 -2.31
N THR A 899 49.75 3.61 -3.25
CA THR A 899 49.47 5.04 -3.11
C THR A 899 48.01 5.21 -2.73
N VAL A 900 47.74 5.92 -1.64
CA VAL A 900 46.37 6.09 -1.11
C VAL A 900 46.00 7.57 -1.13
N ASN A 901 44.91 7.88 -1.84
CA ASN A 901 44.34 9.22 -1.92
C ASN A 901 43.04 9.27 -1.11
N PHE A 902 42.87 10.33 -0.32
CA PHE A 902 41.66 10.56 0.49
C PHE A 902 40.90 11.77 -0.03
N SER A 903 39.63 11.56 -0.38
CA SER A 903 38.67 12.62 -0.68
C SER A 903 37.83 12.88 0.55
N LEU A 904 38.33 13.72 1.47
CA LEU A 904 37.70 13.97 2.78
C LEU A 904 36.28 14.53 2.66
N ASP A 905 36.04 15.42 1.69
CA ASP A 905 34.72 16.03 1.44
C ASP A 905 33.68 15.01 0.94
N GLU A 906 34.12 13.93 0.28
CA GLU A 906 33.26 12.88 -0.27
C GLU A 906 33.24 11.61 0.60
N GLY A 907 34.06 11.55 1.66
CA GLY A 907 34.17 10.35 2.51
C GLY A 907 34.69 9.12 1.77
N LEU A 908 35.50 9.31 0.72
CA LEU A 908 36.04 8.26 -0.14
C LEU A 908 37.54 8.09 0.05
N VAL A 909 38.00 6.84 0.00
CA VAL A 909 39.41 6.50 -0.15
C VAL A 909 39.62 5.84 -1.51
N GLN A 910 40.70 6.18 -2.21
CA GLN A 910 41.09 5.57 -3.47
C GLN A 910 42.52 5.02 -3.40
N VAL A 911 42.69 3.76 -3.80
CA VAL A 911 43.96 3.03 -3.69
C VAL A 911 44.52 2.73 -5.08
N PHE A 912 45.82 2.93 -5.22
CA PHE A 912 46.58 2.72 -6.44
C PHE A 912 47.79 1.84 -6.17
N ALA A 913 48.19 1.07 -7.19
CA ALA A 913 49.49 0.42 -7.26
C ALA A 913 50.09 0.64 -8.64
N ARG A 914 51.34 1.12 -8.69
CA ARG A 914 52.07 1.38 -9.95
C ARG A 914 51.27 2.24 -10.95
N GLY A 915 50.57 3.27 -10.46
CA GLY A 915 49.79 4.20 -11.28
C GLY A 915 48.44 3.66 -11.79
N ARG A 916 48.02 2.45 -11.39
CA ARG A 916 46.71 1.88 -11.72
C ARG A 916 45.83 1.76 -10.48
N PRO A 917 44.51 1.97 -10.60
CA PRO A 917 43.59 1.74 -9.48
C PRO A 917 43.63 0.27 -9.07
N LEU A 918 43.66 0.01 -7.76
CA LEU A 918 43.75 -1.33 -7.19
C LEU A 918 42.40 -1.74 -6.60
N ASN A 919 41.74 -2.70 -7.25
CA ASN A 919 40.49 -3.29 -6.77
C ASN A 919 40.75 -4.35 -5.70
N LYS A 920 39.70 -4.76 -4.96
CA LYS A 920 39.76 -5.81 -3.93
C LYS A 920 40.75 -5.56 -2.78
N VAL A 921 41.07 -4.30 -2.51
CA VAL A 921 41.85 -3.90 -1.31
C VAL A 921 40.93 -3.86 -0.11
N TYR A 922 41.28 -4.55 0.97
CA TYR A 922 40.47 -4.59 2.18
C TYR A 922 40.60 -3.27 2.96
N VAL A 923 39.48 -2.67 3.32
CA VAL A 923 39.41 -1.43 4.10
C VAL A 923 38.57 -1.66 5.35
N LYS A 924 39.11 -1.30 6.51
CA LYS A 924 38.44 -1.41 7.82
C LYS A 924 38.45 -0.08 8.53
N ALA A 925 37.27 0.39 8.93
CA ALA A 925 37.05 1.69 9.55
C ALA A 925 36.58 1.56 11.00
N PHE A 926 37.23 2.31 11.89
CA PHE A 926 36.81 2.55 13.26
C PHE A 926 36.54 4.04 13.46
N VAL A 927 35.58 4.37 14.33
CA VAL A 927 35.21 5.75 14.65
C VAL A 927 35.21 6.02 16.15
N GLN A 928 35.39 7.29 16.50
CA GLN A 928 35.03 7.84 17.79
C GLN A 928 33.80 8.74 17.62
N THR A 929 32.81 8.59 18.48
CA THR A 929 31.59 9.41 18.45
C THR A 929 31.61 10.50 19.52
N LYS A 930 30.68 11.45 19.44
CA LYS A 930 30.49 12.49 20.46
C LYS A 930 30.22 11.88 21.85
N GLU A 931 29.47 10.78 21.91
CA GLU A 931 29.09 10.08 23.14
C GLU A 931 30.18 9.13 23.65
N LYS A 932 30.77 8.34 22.75
CA LYS A 932 31.80 7.34 23.07
C LYS A 932 33.13 7.74 22.45
N LYS A 933 34.04 8.20 23.29
CA LYS A 933 35.45 8.47 22.93
C LYS A 933 36.27 7.19 22.72
N THR A 934 35.74 6.02 23.09
CA THR A 934 36.37 4.73 22.83
C THR A 934 36.21 4.35 21.35
N ALA A 935 37.15 3.56 20.83
CA ALA A 935 37.10 3.11 19.45
C ALA A 935 35.90 2.17 19.24
N THR A 936 35.06 2.48 18.27
CA THR A 936 33.92 1.65 17.89
C THR A 936 34.06 1.21 16.43
N PHE A 937 33.77 -0.06 16.16
CA PHE A 937 33.76 -0.57 14.79
C PHE A 937 32.68 0.15 13.99
N TYR A 938 33.05 0.64 12.81
CA TYR A 938 32.14 1.42 11.97
C TYR A 938 31.68 0.61 10.75
N LYS A 939 32.65 0.21 9.91
CA LYS A 939 32.40 -0.47 8.64
C LYS A 939 33.67 -1.15 8.13
N ASP A 940 33.52 -2.24 7.39
CA ASP A 940 34.59 -2.83 6.57
C ASP A 940 34.10 -3.22 5.17
N GLY A 941 35.04 -3.44 4.25
CA GLY A 941 34.76 -3.92 2.90
C GLY A 941 35.94 -3.83 1.97
N TYR A 942 35.68 -3.91 0.66
CA TYR A 942 36.72 -3.94 -0.37
C TYR A 942 36.58 -2.78 -1.35
N THR A 943 37.70 -2.36 -1.95
CA THR A 943 37.69 -1.35 -3.01
C THR A 943 37.04 -1.88 -4.31
N ASP A 944 36.32 -1.00 -5.00
CA ASP A 944 35.69 -1.25 -6.30
C ASP A 944 36.70 -1.32 -7.46
N ILE A 945 36.22 -1.46 -8.70
CA ILE A 945 37.05 -1.50 -9.93
C ILE A 945 37.88 -0.23 -10.15
N CYS A 946 37.45 0.91 -9.61
CA CYS A 946 38.17 2.18 -9.64
C CYS A 946 39.12 2.34 -8.44
N GLY A 947 39.27 1.30 -7.62
CA GLY A 947 40.08 1.31 -6.41
C GLY A 947 39.48 2.14 -5.28
N ARG A 948 38.18 2.46 -5.34
CA ARG A 948 37.50 3.34 -4.37
C ARG A 948 36.75 2.57 -3.31
N PHE A 949 36.68 3.15 -2.12
CA PHE A 949 35.84 2.67 -1.03
C PHE A 949 35.22 3.84 -0.27
N ASN A 950 33.89 3.81 -0.09
CA ASN A 950 33.17 4.78 0.73
C ASN A 950 33.21 4.37 2.20
N TYR A 951 34.13 4.99 2.94
CA TYR A 951 34.37 4.68 4.34
C TYR A 951 33.40 5.39 5.29
N MET A 952 32.73 6.47 4.87
CA MET A 952 31.74 7.18 5.70
C MET A 952 30.31 6.67 5.51
N GLY A 953 29.97 6.15 4.34
CA GLY A 953 28.60 5.80 3.97
C GLY A 953 28.03 4.64 4.79
N ILE A 954 27.03 4.93 5.62
CA ILE A 954 26.16 4.00 6.36
C ILE A 954 24.72 4.50 6.32
N ASN A 955 23.75 3.61 6.56
CA ASN A 955 22.32 3.97 6.62
C ASN A 955 21.86 4.60 7.94
N ASP A 956 22.71 4.62 8.97
CA ASP A 956 22.38 5.15 10.29
C ASP A 956 22.84 6.59 10.40
N THR A 957 21.91 7.50 10.10
CA THR A 957 22.14 8.94 10.09
C THR A 957 22.54 9.48 11.45
N LYS A 958 22.01 8.92 12.55
CA LYS A 958 22.34 9.35 13.91
C LYS A 958 23.82 9.07 14.21
N LEU A 959 24.26 7.84 13.94
CA LEU A 959 25.66 7.47 14.11
C LEU A 959 26.56 8.31 13.21
N LEU A 960 26.19 8.50 11.94
CA LEU A 960 26.95 9.27 10.96
C LEU A 960 27.20 10.73 11.39
N LEU A 961 26.19 11.42 11.95
CA LEU A 961 26.30 12.79 12.46
C LEU A 961 27.05 12.91 13.80
N SER A 962 27.22 11.78 14.50
CA SER A 962 27.92 11.72 15.78
C SER A 962 29.43 11.48 15.64
N VAL A 963 29.93 11.13 14.45
CA VAL A 963 31.34 10.80 14.22
C VAL A 963 32.23 12.05 14.40
N THR A 964 33.31 11.90 15.16
CA THR A 964 34.29 12.97 15.42
C THR A 964 35.67 12.67 14.82
N LYS A 965 36.10 11.41 14.84
CA LYS A 965 37.36 10.94 14.24
C LYS A 965 37.16 9.59 13.57
N VAL A 966 37.91 9.34 12.50
CA VAL A 966 37.91 8.08 11.76
C VAL A 966 39.33 7.53 11.68
N ALA A 967 39.49 6.24 11.96
CA ALA A 967 40.72 5.49 11.72
C ALA A 967 40.46 4.43 10.66
N LEU A 968 41.34 4.36 9.66
CA LEU A 968 41.24 3.47 8.50
C LEU A 968 42.47 2.57 8.44
N LEU A 969 42.22 1.27 8.31
CA LEU A 969 43.21 0.27 7.88
C LEU A 969 42.91 -0.11 6.44
N ILE A 970 43.93 -0.10 5.59
CA ILE A 970 43.89 -0.48 4.19
C ILE A 970 44.90 -1.61 4.02
N LEU A 971 44.47 -2.78 3.57
CA LEU A 971 45.27 -4.01 3.55
C LEU A 971 45.13 -4.71 2.20
N HIS A 972 46.28 -5.05 1.60
CA HIS A 972 46.36 -5.88 0.40
C HIS A 972 47.40 -6.98 0.60
N PRO A 973 47.13 -8.24 0.22
CA PRO A 973 48.05 -9.37 0.42
C PRO A 973 49.45 -9.11 -0.17
N ASP A 974 49.51 -8.59 -1.40
CA ASP A 974 50.78 -8.40 -2.13
C ASP A 974 51.39 -6.99 -1.99
N HIS A 975 50.60 -6.00 -1.56
CA HIS A 975 50.98 -4.58 -1.63
C HIS A 975 51.11 -3.91 -0.26
N GLY A 976 50.87 -4.64 0.84
CA GLY A 976 51.12 -4.19 2.20
C GLY A 976 49.90 -3.68 2.95
N ALA A 977 50.14 -2.88 3.99
CA ALA A 977 49.11 -2.25 4.81
C ALA A 977 49.38 -0.77 5.00
N VAL A 978 48.33 0.04 5.06
CA VAL A 978 48.40 1.48 5.35
C VAL A 978 47.37 1.79 6.43
N ILE A 979 47.80 2.44 7.52
CA ILE A 979 46.91 2.93 8.58
C ILE A 979 46.91 4.45 8.54
N ARG A 980 45.71 5.05 8.50
CA ARG A 980 45.53 6.50 8.48
C ARG A 980 44.38 6.93 9.38
N GLN A 981 44.59 8.01 10.12
CA GLN A 981 43.54 8.71 10.86
C GLN A 981 43.11 9.91 10.02
N VAL A 982 41.80 10.04 9.77
CA VAL A 982 41.21 11.11 8.97
C VAL A 982 40.05 11.77 9.74
N SER A 983 39.81 13.04 9.43
CA SER A 983 38.63 13.76 9.92
C SER A 983 37.39 13.36 9.12
N PRO A 984 36.19 13.37 9.74
CA PRO A 984 34.94 13.21 9.01
C PRO A 984 34.69 14.40 8.05
N PRO A 985 33.79 14.25 7.05
CA PRO A 985 33.41 15.33 6.15
C PRO A 985 32.85 16.54 6.91
N ILE A 986 33.19 17.75 6.44
CA ILE A 986 32.84 19.01 7.13
C ILE A 986 31.34 19.34 6.99
N SER A 987 30.76 19.07 5.83
CA SER A 987 29.35 19.32 5.53
C SER A 987 28.68 18.04 5.02
N ILE A 988 27.62 17.62 5.71
CA ILE A 988 26.82 16.45 5.38
C ILE A 988 25.41 16.94 5.01
N SER A 989 24.98 16.68 3.78
CA SER A 989 23.60 16.91 3.35
C SER A 989 22.74 15.71 3.73
N LEU A 990 21.62 15.98 4.40
CA LEU A 990 20.64 14.97 4.77
C LEU A 990 19.61 14.77 3.65
N GLU A 991 18.87 13.67 3.75
CA GLU A 991 17.85 13.30 2.78
C GLU A 991 16.66 14.28 2.74
N SER A 992 16.33 14.90 3.88
CA SER A 992 15.33 15.99 3.98
C SER A 992 15.70 17.17 3.09
N ASP A 993 17.00 17.47 2.97
CA ASP A 993 17.53 18.60 2.21
C ASP A 993 17.56 18.32 0.70
N GLN A 994 17.23 17.07 0.31
CA GLN A 994 17.28 16.56 -1.05
C GLN A 994 15.90 16.24 -1.64
N ARG A 995 14.81 16.34 -0.84
CA ARG A 995 13.45 16.19 -1.39
C ARG A 995 13.21 17.31 -2.38
N ALA A 996 12.83 16.94 -3.61
CA ALA A 996 12.31 17.91 -4.56
C ALA A 996 11.11 18.60 -3.89
N VAL A 997 11.12 19.94 -3.85
CA VAL A 997 9.92 20.70 -3.55
C VAL A 997 8.91 20.31 -4.62
N LYS A 998 7.78 19.68 -4.24
CA LYS A 998 6.71 19.32 -5.19
C LYS A 998 6.40 20.58 -6.01
N LEU A 999 6.56 20.48 -7.33
CA LEU A 999 6.38 21.60 -8.23
C LEU A 999 4.91 22.04 -8.18
N ASP A 1000 4.69 23.34 -8.03
CA ASP A 1000 3.37 23.93 -8.17
C ASP A 1000 3.00 23.97 -9.65
N TRP A 1001 2.30 22.93 -10.11
CA TRP A 1001 1.92 22.73 -11.51
C TRP A 1001 0.94 23.79 -12.03
N SER A 1002 0.33 24.59 -11.16
CA SER A 1002 -0.53 25.72 -11.56
C SER A 1002 0.24 26.87 -12.23
N LYS A 1003 1.57 26.86 -12.14
CA LYS A 1003 2.46 27.88 -12.72
C LYS A 1003 2.95 27.57 -14.14
N TYR A 1004 2.57 26.42 -14.71
CA TYR A 1004 3.02 25.95 -16.03
C TYR A 1004 1.96 26.08 -17.12
#